data_AF-A0A375C395-F1
#
_entry.id   AF-A0A375C395-F1
#
_cell.length_a   1.000
_cell.length_b   1.000
_cell.length_c   1.000
_cell.angle_alpha   90.00
_cell.angle_beta   90.00
_cell.angle_gamma   90.00
#
_symmetry.space_group_name_H-M   'P 1'
#
loop_
_entity.id
_entity.type
_entity.pdbx_description
1 polymer ?
#
loop_
_entity_poly.entity_id
_entity_poly.type
_entity_poly.pdbx_seq_one_letter_code
_entity_poly.pdbx_strand_id
1 'polypeptide(L)'
;MCGDDKQPMASIEETGRRTPPPAGAASLAAKLRPPLLTPFQVQRAAICDAVCAAGFVKLVLVRAPAGFGKTTAMLQCRARLEAAGGRTAWLTLDRADNDASRFLGSIEAAIAQGLGSGGPDRSAPQTLAQDPGEQALALIDRLASHHGDFTLFLDDFEAIQNAAVAGLVWQLVESLPPGCRVVIGTRWVPETGLARLRARGELLEIEPAQLRFSADETASFLRQARGLKLEPSAISVLHRRTEGWATALWLASVALERRTQPEGFIAGFSGSNAAIADYLVEDVFLHLPEPVRDFLLRTSILDQLCGPLCDAVCQPASGSSEEILAWLERANLFLLPLESERYGERGSGAAPEQWYRYHSLFSGFLRAQLAQAMPEAMPQLHLSASRWYESQGRLVPAIEHAFAAGALAHALQLLDGAADDLLAQGRMRLLTRWLEAVPADELARLPKLQIARVWAVSFTRGPAEAIGLLQQIPTEGAAGDLLAHIRALRHMLLNMMDRFDDARAFARNELPPLPMGYAFPDAILATSMARLAAVAGDYPEARRLLQVARHAVRGSDSNFNKIFSEAVEGLIDLRQGRLQQALARFRIAASTMLPNRFGPTNGNAMAGILLAEGLYESGDSERASRLLNVYLPLSRDLGLPDQIITGHAVLARIAFERRETDQAHEWLAQLEALGHHRGLTRLVMAAMLERARLALRQGNVHAAQEAIERAADPALWRTRPGVSSFASDVEDITLGRLRLDLYARPGTPVREAIERELAAAAGNQLMRRALKLRILLAQAWQRTGDGAHALVVMGEALRFGAAEGFVRIFADEGDDVRRLVADACARQSASLPPPYVEKLLQACGQAAAEPTGGAGRPAPPALVEPLTPKEQKVLHLLAEGYSNVAMAERLFVSETTVRTHLRNISAKLHASNRTQAVAIARQLGLL
;
A
#
# COMPACT_ATOMS: atom_id res chain seq x y z
N MET A 1 79.33 -3.09 29.20
CA MET A 1 78.66 -2.07 30.03
C MET A 1 77.25 -1.93 29.51
N CYS A 2 76.28 -2.13 30.42
CA CYS A 2 74.84 -1.85 30.40
C CYS A 2 74.22 -1.29 29.10
N GLY A 3 73.09 -1.73 28.59
CA GLY A 3 72.00 -2.55 29.09
C GLY A 3 70.75 -2.12 28.31
N ASP A 4 69.94 -3.09 27.90
CA ASP A 4 68.51 -3.10 27.47
C ASP A 4 68.02 -1.96 26.54
N ASP A 5 67.46 -2.18 25.35
CA ASP A 5 66.33 -3.03 25.03
C ASP A 5 66.12 -3.05 23.49
N LYS A 6 65.78 -4.22 22.93
CA LYS A 6 65.45 -4.41 21.51
C LYS A 6 63.99 -4.86 21.42
N GLN A 7 63.12 -4.08 20.79
CA GLN A 7 61.98 -4.62 20.03
C GLN A 7 61.67 -3.74 18.79
N PRO A 8 61.29 -4.36 17.65
CA PRO A 8 61.08 -3.69 16.37
C PRO A 8 59.59 -3.31 16.12
N MET A 9 59.42 -2.31 15.26
CA MET A 9 58.22 -1.91 14.49
C MET A 9 56.90 -2.66 14.79
N ALA A 10 55.94 -1.95 15.38
CA ALA A 10 54.52 -2.27 15.36
C ALA A 10 53.79 -1.43 14.29
N SER A 11 52.88 -2.11 13.63
CA SER A 11 52.00 -1.78 12.51
C SER A 11 51.08 -0.57 12.70
N ILE A 12 50.81 0.08 11.57
CA ILE A 12 49.77 1.08 11.32
C ILE A 12 48.40 0.49 11.72
N GLU A 13 47.77 1.04 12.75
CA GLU A 13 46.36 0.78 13.06
C GLU A 13 45.46 1.60 12.11
N GLU A 14 44.65 0.88 11.33
CA GLU A 14 43.51 1.40 10.59
C GLU A 14 42.45 1.95 11.56
N THR A 15 42.44 3.28 11.78
CA THR A 15 41.24 3.94 12.28
C THR A 15 40.19 3.93 11.17
N GLY A 16 39.25 3.00 11.28
CA GLY A 16 38.13 2.81 10.36
C GLY A 16 37.37 4.12 10.09
N ARG A 17 37.40 4.55 8.82
CA ARG A 17 36.51 5.57 8.27
C ARG A 17 35.08 5.10 8.48
N ARG A 18 34.38 5.67 9.47
CA ARG A 18 32.92 5.58 9.56
C ARG A 18 32.35 6.27 8.31
N THR A 19 31.80 5.48 7.42
CA THR A 19 31.00 5.93 6.28
C THR A 19 29.88 6.84 6.80
N PRO A 20 29.74 8.08 6.30
CA PRO A 20 28.64 8.94 6.70
C PRO A 20 27.30 8.36 6.21
N PRO A 21 26.22 8.47 7.00
CA PRO A 21 24.90 8.01 6.57
C PRO A 21 24.40 8.82 5.35
N PRO A 22 23.63 8.20 4.44
CA PRO A 22 23.17 8.85 3.20
C PRO A 22 22.19 10.02 3.45
N ALA A 23 22.25 11.05 2.60
CA ALA A 23 21.54 12.34 2.67
C ALA A 23 19.98 12.26 2.78
N GLY A 24 19.38 11.08 2.57
CA GLY A 24 17.95 10.85 2.73
C GLY A 24 17.45 10.88 4.19
N ALA A 25 18.31 10.61 5.18
CA ALA A 25 17.90 10.51 6.58
C ALA A 25 17.36 11.84 7.18
N ALA A 26 17.81 13.00 6.67
CA ALA A 26 17.63 14.27 7.38
C ALA A 26 16.26 15.01 7.24
N SER A 27 15.44 14.88 6.17
CA SER A 27 14.00 15.30 6.24
C SER A 27 13.08 14.19 6.66
N LEU A 28 13.59 12.98 6.84
CA LEU A 28 12.82 12.06 7.66
C LEU A 28 12.81 12.62 9.06
N ALA A 29 13.99 12.90 9.63
CA ALA A 29 14.13 13.48 10.97
C ALA A 29 13.22 14.70 11.23
N ALA A 30 13.14 15.66 10.30
CA ALA A 30 12.25 16.83 10.44
C ALA A 30 10.75 16.48 10.50
N LYS A 31 10.32 15.40 9.85
CA LYS A 31 8.93 14.90 9.88
C LYS A 31 8.65 14.01 11.08
N LEU A 32 9.68 13.32 11.58
CA LEU A 32 9.59 12.45 12.75
C LEU A 32 9.57 13.25 14.05
N ARG A 33 10.07 14.49 14.02
CA ARG A 33 10.04 15.39 15.17
C ARG A 33 8.69 16.11 15.22
N PRO A 34 8.06 16.16 16.40
CA PRO A 34 6.89 16.99 16.61
C PRO A 34 7.26 18.47 16.37
N PRO A 35 6.36 19.29 15.81
CA PRO A 35 6.56 20.73 15.75
C PRO A 35 6.81 21.30 17.14
N LEU A 36 7.70 22.29 17.25
CA LEU A 36 7.97 22.96 18.52
C LEU A 36 6.70 23.68 19.01
N LEU A 37 6.41 23.46 20.28
CA LEU A 37 5.32 24.15 20.99
C LEU A 37 5.66 25.64 21.09
N THR A 38 4.78 26.49 20.55
CA THR A 38 4.89 27.95 20.72
C THR A 38 4.62 28.34 22.18
N PRO A 39 5.16 29.46 22.68
CA PRO A 39 5.02 29.86 24.10
C PRO A 39 3.60 30.25 24.51
N PHE A 40 2.69 30.50 23.56
CA PHE A 40 1.35 31.01 23.82
C PHE A 40 0.27 29.92 23.70
N GLN A 41 0.24 28.99 24.66
CA GLN A 41 -0.69 27.86 24.63
C GLN A 41 -1.73 27.88 25.74
N VAL A 42 -2.92 27.39 25.40
CA VAL A 42 -3.95 27.01 26.37
C VAL A 42 -3.95 25.50 26.51
N GLN A 43 -3.97 25.02 27.74
CA GLN A 43 -4.05 23.60 28.04
C GLN A 43 -5.44 23.04 27.70
N ARG A 44 -5.50 22.12 26.74
CA ARG A 44 -6.72 21.42 26.27
C ARG A 44 -7.03 20.22 27.17
N ALA A 45 -7.28 20.48 28.45
CA ALA A 45 -7.41 19.43 29.49
C ALA A 45 -8.45 18.37 29.12
N ALA A 46 -9.67 18.78 28.72
CA ALA A 46 -10.76 17.86 28.39
C ALA A 46 -10.44 16.94 27.19
N ILE A 47 -9.74 17.44 26.17
CA ILE A 47 -9.30 16.64 25.02
C ILE A 47 -8.24 15.64 25.46
N CYS A 48 -7.25 16.10 26.21
CA CYS A 48 -6.19 15.24 26.71
C CYS A 48 -6.73 14.15 27.65
N ASP A 49 -7.70 14.49 28.51
CA ASP A 49 -8.38 13.55 29.40
C ASP A 49 -9.12 12.48 28.61
N ALA A 50 -9.88 12.87 27.58
CA ALA A 50 -10.60 11.94 26.71
C ALA A 50 -9.63 10.99 25.97
N VAL A 51 -8.53 11.52 25.43
CA VAL A 51 -7.51 10.70 24.76
C VAL A 51 -6.83 9.77 25.75
N CYS A 52 -6.39 10.24 26.92
CA CYS A 52 -5.72 9.40 27.93
C CYS A 52 -6.66 8.31 28.49
N ALA A 53 -7.94 8.61 28.71
CA ALA A 53 -8.92 7.66 29.24
C ALA A 53 -9.33 6.57 28.23
N ALA A 54 -9.04 6.75 26.94
CA ALA A 54 -9.44 5.85 25.86
C ALA A 54 -8.54 4.59 25.75
N GLY A 55 -8.45 3.80 26.82
CA GLY A 55 -7.56 2.63 26.91
C GLY A 55 -7.83 1.48 25.93
N PHE A 56 -9.09 1.31 25.50
CA PHE A 56 -9.52 0.27 24.55
C PHE A 56 -9.60 0.77 23.09
N VAL A 57 -9.35 2.07 22.85
CA VAL A 57 -9.46 2.68 21.53
C VAL A 57 -8.16 2.47 20.75
N LYS A 58 -8.27 1.91 19.55
CA LYS A 58 -7.13 1.73 18.63
C LYS A 58 -6.88 2.96 17.76
N LEU A 59 -7.92 3.76 17.52
CA LEU A 59 -7.86 4.93 16.63
C LEU A 59 -8.53 6.16 17.24
N VAL A 60 -7.79 7.27 17.31
CA VAL A 60 -8.32 8.60 17.65
C VAL A 60 -8.25 9.48 16.41
N LEU A 61 -9.38 9.99 15.93
CA LEU A 61 -9.44 10.93 14.81
C LEU A 61 -9.65 12.35 15.31
N VAL A 62 -8.68 13.24 15.07
CA VAL A 62 -8.76 14.67 15.35
C VAL A 62 -9.16 15.41 14.07
N ARG A 63 -10.45 15.71 13.92
CA ARG A 63 -11.04 16.28 12.70
C ARG A 63 -11.33 17.76 12.86
N ALA A 64 -10.68 18.60 12.06
CA ALA A 64 -11.05 20.01 11.90
C ALA A 64 -10.39 20.69 10.69
N PRO A 65 -10.97 21.81 10.19
CA PRO A 65 -10.30 22.68 9.22
C PRO A 65 -8.94 23.22 9.69
N ALA A 66 -8.22 23.89 8.78
CA ALA A 66 -6.97 24.56 9.13
C ALA A 66 -7.20 25.62 10.22
N GLY A 67 -6.24 25.78 11.14
CA GLY A 67 -6.29 26.80 12.18
C GLY A 67 -7.15 26.48 13.41
N PHE A 68 -7.71 25.27 13.52
CA PHE A 68 -8.46 24.84 14.73
C PHE A 68 -7.55 24.29 15.85
N GLY A 69 -6.22 24.31 15.69
CA GLY A 69 -5.29 23.85 16.73
C GLY A 69 -5.16 22.33 16.85
N LYS A 70 -5.49 21.56 15.80
CA LYS A 70 -5.35 20.08 15.77
C LYS A 70 -3.96 19.61 16.23
N THR A 71 -2.92 20.09 15.55
CA THR A 71 -1.52 19.79 15.85
C THR A 71 -1.18 20.14 17.30
N THR A 72 -1.60 21.31 17.79
CA THR A 72 -1.37 21.73 19.17
C THR A 72 -2.05 20.80 20.18
N ALA A 73 -3.31 20.42 19.96
CA ALA A 73 -4.03 19.49 20.82
C ALA A 73 -3.37 18.09 20.83
N MET A 74 -2.94 17.60 19.66
CA MET A 74 -2.21 16.34 19.54
C MET A 74 -0.88 16.36 20.30
N LEU A 75 -0.12 17.46 20.22
CA LEU A 75 1.13 17.62 20.96
C LEU A 75 0.91 17.66 22.48
N GLN A 76 -0.15 18.28 22.96
CA GLN A 76 -0.49 18.28 24.39
C GLN A 76 -0.92 16.89 24.87
N CYS A 77 -1.70 16.15 24.06
CA CYS A 77 -2.02 14.76 24.34
C CYS A 77 -0.76 13.90 24.42
N ARG A 78 0.17 14.09 23.47
CA ARG A 78 1.47 13.42 23.46
C ARG A 78 2.26 13.69 24.74
N ALA A 79 2.45 14.95 25.11
CA ALA A 79 3.19 15.33 26.31
C ALA A 79 2.58 14.72 27.58
N ARG A 80 1.25 14.62 27.65
CA ARG A 80 0.55 14.00 28.77
C ARG A 80 0.71 12.48 28.82
N LEU A 81 0.68 11.82 27.67
CA LEU A 81 0.94 10.37 27.56
C LEU A 81 2.40 10.05 27.92
N GLU A 82 3.36 10.86 27.48
CA GLU A 82 4.78 10.73 27.85
C GLU A 82 4.99 10.97 29.35
N ALA A 83 4.31 11.97 29.94
CA ALA A 83 4.35 12.21 31.39
C ALA A 83 3.74 11.06 32.21
N ALA A 84 2.79 10.31 31.63
CA ALA A 84 2.24 9.09 32.22
C ALA A 84 3.13 7.84 31.98
N GLY A 85 4.29 8.00 31.32
CA GLY A 85 5.24 6.92 31.05
C GLY A 85 5.00 6.14 29.74
N GLY A 86 4.03 6.56 28.91
CA GLY A 86 3.74 5.93 27.62
C GLY A 86 4.75 6.29 26.53
N ARG A 87 5.05 5.35 25.63
CA ARG A 87 5.93 5.60 24.48
C ARG A 87 5.15 6.27 23.35
N THR A 88 5.75 7.24 22.67
CA THR A 88 5.09 7.92 21.55
C THR A 88 6.00 8.07 20.32
N ALA A 89 5.39 8.05 19.14
CA ALA A 89 6.03 8.36 17.87
C ALA A 89 5.24 9.45 17.13
N TRP A 90 5.91 10.25 16.32
CA TRP A 90 5.29 11.33 15.53
C TRP A 90 5.69 11.24 14.07
N LEU A 91 4.74 11.51 13.17
CA LEU A 91 4.99 11.66 11.75
C LEU A 91 4.07 12.75 11.18
N THR A 92 4.66 13.86 10.72
CA THR A 92 3.95 14.87 9.92
C THR A 92 3.97 14.46 8.46
N LEU A 93 2.79 14.29 7.86
CA LEU A 93 2.64 13.82 6.49
C LEU A 93 2.72 14.97 5.46
N ASP A 94 3.30 14.68 4.30
CA ASP A 94 3.38 15.58 3.15
C ASP A 94 2.85 14.90 1.89
N ARG A 95 2.61 15.68 0.81
CA ARG A 95 2.04 15.16 -0.45
C ARG A 95 2.82 13.99 -1.05
N ALA A 96 4.10 13.85 -0.75
CA ALA A 96 4.90 12.77 -1.28
C ALA A 96 4.81 11.49 -0.43
N ASP A 97 4.25 11.53 0.79
CA ASP A 97 3.85 10.32 1.52
C ASP A 97 2.58 9.67 0.96
N ASN A 98 1.94 10.29 -0.03
CA ASN A 98 0.89 9.66 -0.81
C ASN A 98 1.39 8.47 -1.68
N ASP A 99 2.70 8.18 -1.59
CA ASP A 99 3.40 7.02 -2.12
C ASP A 99 3.66 5.97 -1.02
N ALA A 100 3.36 4.69 -1.30
CA ALA A 100 3.43 3.62 -0.30
C ALA A 100 4.86 3.36 0.19
N SER A 101 5.85 3.32 -0.70
CA SER A 101 7.25 3.08 -0.33
C SER A 101 7.79 4.21 0.56
N ARG A 102 7.51 5.47 0.20
CA ARG A 102 7.90 6.62 1.00
C ARG A 102 7.18 6.68 2.34
N PHE A 103 5.89 6.39 2.36
CA PHE A 103 5.12 6.30 3.59
C PHE A 103 5.73 5.25 4.53
N LEU A 104 5.98 4.03 4.02
CA LEU A 104 6.57 2.91 4.78
C LEU A 104 7.91 3.26 5.39
N GLY A 105 8.83 3.83 4.61
CA GLY A 105 10.11 4.30 5.14
C GLY A 105 9.95 5.39 6.21
N SER A 106 8.96 6.26 6.07
CA SER A 106 8.70 7.34 7.04
C SER A 106 8.08 6.84 8.33
N ILE A 107 7.07 5.97 8.25
CA ILE A 107 6.41 5.40 9.42
C ILE A 107 7.32 4.43 10.17
N GLU A 108 8.14 3.63 9.48
CA GLU A 108 9.09 2.75 10.15
C GLU A 108 10.12 3.56 10.94
N ALA A 109 10.64 4.64 10.37
CA ALA A 109 11.57 5.50 11.08
C ALA A 109 10.89 6.21 12.27
N ALA A 110 9.62 6.62 12.14
CA ALA A 110 8.84 7.20 13.24
C ALA A 110 8.71 6.21 14.41
N ILE A 111 8.32 4.98 14.11
CA ILE A 111 8.12 3.91 15.11
C ILE A 111 9.46 3.52 15.74
N ALA A 112 10.52 3.37 14.94
CA ALA A 112 11.85 3.05 15.45
C ALA A 112 12.37 4.13 16.41
N GLN A 113 12.10 5.41 16.13
CA GLN A 113 12.45 6.51 17.03
C GLN A 113 11.60 6.49 18.32
N GLY A 114 10.29 6.25 18.22
CA GLY A 114 9.39 6.27 19.36
C GLY A 114 9.52 5.07 20.31
N LEU A 115 9.91 3.90 19.80
CA LEU A 115 10.12 2.70 20.62
C LEU A 115 11.50 2.66 21.31
N GLY A 116 12.46 3.49 20.87
CA GLY A 116 13.83 3.50 21.38
C GLY A 116 14.65 2.25 21.04
N SER A 117 15.95 2.27 21.30
CA SER A 117 16.90 1.15 21.06
C SER A 117 16.61 -0.14 21.86
N GLY A 118 15.56 -0.14 22.70
CA GLY A 118 15.16 -1.24 23.59
C GLY A 118 13.82 -1.88 23.23
N GLY A 119 13.38 -1.81 21.96
CA GLY A 119 12.47 -2.82 21.42
C GLY A 119 13.14 -4.20 21.43
N PRO A 120 12.38 -5.33 21.44
CA PRO A 120 12.97 -6.65 21.44
C PRO A 120 13.91 -6.81 20.24
N ASP A 121 15.17 -6.98 20.61
CA ASP A 121 16.34 -7.40 19.85
C ASP A 121 16.63 -6.78 18.47
N ARG A 122 17.61 -5.85 18.44
CA ARG A 122 18.37 -5.50 17.23
C ARG A 122 19.31 -6.63 16.78
N SER A 123 19.36 -7.78 17.47
CA SER A 123 20.16 -8.95 17.10
C SER A 123 19.47 -9.93 16.15
N ALA A 124 18.16 -9.78 15.89
CA ALA A 124 17.62 -10.33 14.65
C ALA A 124 18.41 -9.64 13.53
N PRO A 125 19.07 -10.39 12.62
CA PRO A 125 19.81 -9.76 11.54
C PRO A 125 18.89 -8.71 10.93
N GLN A 126 19.43 -7.52 10.68
CA GLN A 126 18.89 -6.65 9.64
C GLN A 126 18.94 -7.47 8.34
N THR A 127 18.04 -8.44 8.24
CA THR A 127 17.59 -9.01 7.00
C THR A 127 17.01 -7.77 6.37
N LEU A 128 17.79 -7.17 5.49
CA LEU A 128 17.39 -6.00 4.76
C LEU A 128 16.01 -6.36 4.18
N ALA A 129 14.94 -5.87 4.81
CA ALA A 129 13.62 -5.95 4.24
C ALA A 129 13.68 -4.95 3.09
N GLN A 130 14.11 -5.44 1.94
CA GLN A 130 14.41 -4.60 0.78
C GLN A 130 13.11 -4.33 -0.03
N ASP A 131 12.03 -5.10 0.18
CA ASP A 131 10.69 -4.94 -0.44
C ASP A 131 9.74 -4.11 0.44
N PRO A 132 9.01 -3.10 -0.10
CA PRO A 132 7.98 -2.37 0.63
C PRO A 132 6.89 -3.27 1.25
N GLY A 133 6.58 -4.41 0.66
CA GLY A 133 5.56 -5.34 1.13
C GLY A 133 6.03 -6.14 2.35
N GLU A 134 7.19 -6.77 2.25
CA GLU A 134 7.86 -7.41 3.39
C GLU A 134 8.20 -6.38 4.48
N GLN A 135 8.52 -5.14 4.12
CA GLN A 135 8.71 -4.05 5.09
C GLN A 135 7.40 -3.68 5.78
N ALA A 136 6.28 -3.59 5.05
CA ALA A 136 4.94 -3.38 5.60
C ALA A 136 4.55 -4.51 6.55
N LEU A 137 4.78 -5.77 6.13
CA LEU A 137 4.57 -6.95 6.96
C LEU A 137 5.41 -6.92 8.22
N ALA A 138 6.71 -6.70 8.08
CA ALA A 138 7.64 -6.67 9.20
C ALA A 138 7.27 -5.56 10.18
N LEU A 139 6.79 -4.42 9.68
CA LEU A 139 6.28 -3.33 10.50
C LEU A 139 5.01 -3.72 11.25
N ILE A 140 4.04 -4.32 10.56
CA ILE A 140 2.78 -4.81 11.15
C ILE A 140 3.09 -5.86 12.23
N ASP A 141 3.91 -6.86 11.91
CA ASP A 141 4.29 -7.94 12.83
C ASP A 141 5.07 -7.40 14.04
N ARG A 142 5.96 -6.42 13.84
CA ARG A 142 6.71 -5.74 14.91
C ARG A 142 5.80 -4.95 15.84
N LEU A 143 4.78 -4.28 15.32
CA LEU A 143 3.78 -3.57 16.12
C LEU A 143 2.83 -4.54 16.83
N ALA A 144 2.39 -5.59 16.15
CA ALA A 144 1.49 -6.61 16.70
C ALA A 144 2.13 -7.39 17.87
N SER A 145 3.45 -7.61 17.81
CA SER A 145 4.24 -8.25 18.87
C SER A 145 4.75 -7.29 19.94
N HIS A 146 4.41 -6.00 19.87
CA HIS A 146 4.85 -5.04 20.88
C HIS A 146 4.09 -5.25 22.19
N HIS A 147 4.84 -5.38 23.28
CA HIS A 147 4.32 -5.47 24.65
C HIS A 147 4.61 -4.14 25.37
N GLY A 148 3.61 -3.25 25.41
CA GLY A 148 3.71 -1.96 26.09
C GLY A 148 2.78 -0.91 25.50
N ASP A 149 2.52 0.15 26.26
CA ASP A 149 1.70 1.27 25.80
C ASP A 149 2.49 2.11 24.76
N PHE A 150 1.96 2.16 23.55
CA PHE A 150 2.56 2.89 22.43
C PHE A 150 1.51 3.72 21.68
N THR A 151 1.81 4.99 21.43
CA THR A 151 0.94 5.88 20.66
C THR A 151 1.65 6.47 19.45
N LEU A 152 1.14 6.22 18.25
CA LEU A 152 1.62 6.82 17.00
C LEU A 152 0.76 8.03 16.62
N PHE A 153 1.38 9.20 16.45
CA PHE A 153 0.74 10.41 15.96
C PHE A 153 1.01 10.61 14.47
N LEU A 154 -0.04 10.71 13.66
CA LEU A 154 0.02 11.05 12.23
C LEU A 154 -0.65 12.42 12.02
N ASP A 155 0.12 13.44 11.67
CA ASP A 155 -0.41 14.79 11.42
C ASP A 155 -0.50 15.09 9.91
N ASP A 156 -1.39 16.01 9.53
CA ASP A 156 -1.68 16.39 8.13
C ASP A 156 -2.08 15.20 7.21
N PHE A 157 -2.91 14.29 7.71
CA PHE A 157 -3.34 13.09 6.97
C PHE A 157 -4.10 13.38 5.67
N GLU A 158 -4.62 14.59 5.48
CA GLU A 158 -5.18 15.02 4.20
C GLU A 158 -4.21 14.96 3.01
N ALA A 159 -2.90 14.85 3.27
CA ALA A 159 -1.90 14.59 2.25
C ALA A 159 -2.03 13.21 1.59
N ILE A 160 -2.70 12.26 2.25
CA ILE A 160 -2.90 10.88 1.79
C ILE A 160 -4.25 10.76 1.08
N GLN A 161 -4.19 10.53 -0.23
CA GLN A 161 -5.35 10.31 -1.12
C GLN A 161 -5.30 8.94 -1.80
N ASN A 162 -4.15 8.27 -1.77
CA ASN A 162 -3.91 6.98 -2.38
C ASN A 162 -4.51 5.89 -1.48
N ALA A 163 -5.48 5.15 -2.04
CA ALA A 163 -6.22 4.12 -1.35
C ALA A 163 -5.32 3.03 -0.74
N ALA A 164 -4.16 2.74 -1.32
CA ALA A 164 -3.24 1.73 -0.78
C ALA A 164 -2.50 2.22 0.47
N VAL A 165 -2.09 3.49 0.51
CA VAL A 165 -1.45 4.07 1.69
C VAL A 165 -2.46 4.18 2.83
N ALA A 166 -3.68 4.61 2.52
CA ALA A 166 -4.78 4.60 3.47
C ALA A 166 -5.10 3.17 3.97
N GLY A 167 -5.17 2.20 3.05
CA GLY A 167 -5.38 0.79 3.37
C GLY A 167 -4.31 0.23 4.32
N LEU A 168 -3.04 0.53 4.06
CA LEU A 168 -1.93 0.15 4.94
C LEU A 168 -2.07 0.75 6.35
N VAL A 169 -2.45 2.03 6.46
CA VAL A 169 -2.72 2.68 7.75
C VAL A 169 -3.83 1.94 8.49
N TRP A 170 -4.90 1.55 7.80
CA TRP A 170 -6.00 0.81 8.41
C TRP A 170 -5.59 -0.60 8.84
N GLN A 171 -4.80 -1.31 8.05
CA GLN A 171 -4.25 -2.60 8.45
C GLN A 171 -3.35 -2.50 9.69
N LEU A 172 -2.53 -1.45 9.77
CA LEU A 172 -1.71 -1.16 10.95
C LEU A 172 -2.60 -0.95 12.18
N VAL A 173 -3.65 -0.13 12.07
CA VAL A 173 -4.61 0.13 13.14
C VAL A 173 -5.33 -1.15 13.59
N GLU A 174 -5.81 -1.98 12.66
CA GLU A 174 -6.51 -3.22 12.98
C GLU A 174 -5.60 -4.21 13.73
N SER A 175 -4.32 -4.25 13.35
CA SER A 175 -3.31 -5.17 13.91
C SER A 175 -2.70 -4.70 15.23
N LEU A 176 -3.10 -3.53 15.75
CA LEU A 176 -2.58 -3.03 17.02
C LEU A 176 -3.00 -3.92 18.21
N PRO A 177 -2.05 -4.29 19.09
CA PRO A 177 -2.37 -5.00 20.32
C PRO A 177 -3.02 -4.06 21.36
N PRO A 178 -3.63 -4.59 22.42
CA PRO A 178 -4.15 -3.77 23.51
C PRO A 178 -3.07 -2.86 24.11
N GLY A 179 -3.42 -1.59 24.38
CA GLY A 179 -2.48 -0.56 24.87
C GLY A 179 -1.81 0.26 23.75
N CYS A 180 -1.80 -0.25 22.52
CA CYS A 180 -1.33 0.50 21.34
C CYS A 180 -2.46 1.28 20.68
N ARG A 181 -2.17 2.50 20.20
CA ARG A 181 -3.14 3.33 19.46
C ARG A 181 -2.50 4.23 18.41
N VAL A 182 -3.30 4.66 17.43
CA VAL A 182 -2.95 5.71 16.46
C VAL A 182 -3.82 6.94 16.68
N VAL A 183 -3.21 8.13 16.67
CA VAL A 183 -3.89 9.43 16.69
C VAL A 183 -3.65 10.11 15.35
N ILE A 184 -4.72 10.39 14.59
CA ILE A 184 -4.63 10.98 13.25
C ILE A 184 -5.26 12.38 13.24
N GLY A 185 -4.49 13.38 12.82
CA GLY A 185 -4.96 14.72 12.50
C GLY A 185 -5.36 14.83 11.02
N THR A 186 -6.61 15.23 10.75
CA THR A 186 -7.14 15.33 9.38
C THR A 186 -8.16 16.47 9.22
N ARG A 187 -8.36 16.91 7.97
CA ARG A 187 -9.43 17.86 7.59
C ARG A 187 -10.75 17.19 7.19
N TRP A 188 -10.74 15.92 6.81
CA TRP A 188 -11.90 15.17 6.32
C TRP A 188 -11.96 13.78 6.95
N VAL A 189 -13.12 13.13 6.90
CA VAL A 189 -13.32 11.77 7.40
C VAL A 189 -13.00 10.77 6.29
N PRO A 190 -12.04 9.85 6.48
CA PRO A 190 -11.86 8.74 5.55
C PRO A 190 -13.07 7.80 5.57
N GLU A 191 -13.75 7.63 4.43
CA GLU A 191 -14.96 6.80 4.37
C GLU A 191 -14.65 5.30 4.55
N THR A 192 -13.44 4.86 4.23
CA THR A 192 -13.02 3.45 4.28
C THR A 192 -12.47 3.04 5.64
N GLY A 193 -12.83 1.85 6.12
CA GLY A 193 -12.24 1.20 7.31
C GLY A 193 -12.83 1.60 8.68
N LEU A 194 -13.50 2.76 8.79
CA LEU A 194 -13.98 3.25 10.08
C LEU A 194 -15.23 2.55 10.63
N ALA A 195 -16.09 1.99 9.76
CA ALA A 195 -17.35 1.40 10.18
C ALA A 195 -17.16 0.23 11.16
N ARG A 196 -16.13 -0.60 10.94
CA ARG A 196 -15.81 -1.75 11.78
C ARG A 196 -15.25 -1.32 13.15
N LEU A 197 -14.33 -0.35 13.18
CA LEU A 197 -13.79 0.21 14.42
C LEU A 197 -14.89 0.90 15.25
N ARG A 198 -15.80 1.62 14.59
CA ARG A 198 -16.94 2.27 15.23
C ARG A 198 -17.90 1.25 15.86
N ALA A 199 -18.23 0.17 15.15
CA ALA A 199 -19.10 -0.89 15.66
C ALA A 199 -18.51 -1.64 16.87
N ARG A 200 -17.17 -1.70 16.97
CA ARG A 200 -16.44 -2.35 18.07
C ARG A 200 -16.13 -1.42 19.24
N GLY A 201 -16.44 -0.12 19.13
CA GLY A 201 -16.05 0.88 20.14
C GLY A 201 -14.53 1.15 20.18
N GLU A 202 -13.80 0.81 19.12
CA GLU A 202 -12.34 0.97 19.01
C GLU A 202 -11.94 2.33 18.39
N LEU A 203 -12.89 3.25 18.20
CA LEU A 203 -12.73 4.56 17.56
C LEU A 203 -13.20 5.71 18.48
N LEU A 204 -12.36 6.74 18.65
CA LEU A 204 -12.72 8.02 19.26
C LEU A 204 -12.61 9.16 18.24
N GLU A 205 -13.67 9.93 18.05
CA GLU A 205 -13.70 11.08 17.14
C GLU A 205 -13.72 12.40 17.93
N ILE A 206 -12.75 13.27 17.66
CA ILE A 206 -12.68 14.64 18.19
C ILE A 206 -13.11 15.59 17.09
N GLU A 207 -14.26 16.24 17.28
CA GLU A 207 -14.90 17.09 16.31
C GLU A 207 -14.44 18.56 16.39
N PRO A 208 -14.67 19.38 15.34
CA PRO A 208 -14.25 20.77 15.32
C PRO A 208 -14.79 21.60 16.49
N ALA A 209 -16.00 21.29 16.96
CA ALA A 209 -16.63 21.98 18.10
C ALA A 209 -15.83 21.78 19.40
N GLN A 210 -15.23 20.61 19.60
CA GLN A 210 -14.42 20.30 20.79
C GLN A 210 -13.03 20.95 20.73
N LEU A 211 -12.57 21.37 19.55
CA LEU A 211 -11.30 22.07 19.35
C LEU A 211 -11.42 23.59 19.48
N ARG A 212 -12.65 24.14 19.46
CA ARG A 212 -12.89 25.55 19.77
C ARG A 212 -12.57 25.83 21.24
N PHE A 213 -12.01 27.01 21.50
CA PHE A 213 -11.76 27.48 22.84
C PHE A 213 -13.11 27.73 23.53
N SER A 214 -13.27 27.23 24.74
CA SER A 214 -14.35 27.66 25.63
C SER A 214 -14.18 29.14 25.99
N ALA A 215 -15.19 29.74 26.62
CA ALA A 215 -15.09 31.11 27.11
C ALA A 215 -13.92 31.27 28.11
N ASP A 216 -13.72 30.28 28.99
CA ASP A 216 -12.63 30.26 29.97
C ASP A 216 -11.26 30.09 29.30
N GLU A 217 -11.17 29.19 28.32
CA GLU A 217 -9.95 29.00 27.52
C GLU A 217 -9.62 30.25 26.70
N THR A 218 -10.63 30.96 26.18
CA THR A 218 -10.47 32.24 25.47
C THR A 218 -9.93 33.32 26.40
N ALA A 219 -10.48 33.42 27.61
CA ALA A 219 -10.01 34.36 28.62
C ALA A 219 -8.57 34.04 29.08
N SER A 220 -8.26 32.77 29.32
CA SER A 220 -6.92 32.30 29.65
C SER A 220 -5.93 32.61 28.53
N PHE A 221 -6.28 32.34 27.27
CA PHE A 221 -5.46 32.67 26.12
C PHE A 221 -5.12 34.15 26.03
N LEU A 222 -6.13 35.02 26.04
CA LEU A 222 -5.95 36.46 25.82
C LEU A 222 -5.23 37.13 26.99
N ARG A 223 -5.58 36.79 28.24
CA ARG A 223 -5.02 37.46 29.43
C ARG A 223 -3.74 36.81 29.95
N GLN A 224 -3.73 35.48 30.08
CA GLN A 224 -2.64 34.77 30.76
C GLN A 224 -1.52 34.43 29.78
N ALA A 225 -1.85 33.82 28.64
CA ALA A 225 -0.84 33.46 27.65
C ALA A 225 -0.32 34.69 26.90
N ARG A 226 -1.22 35.56 26.40
CA ARG A 226 -0.83 36.75 25.61
C ARG A 226 -0.61 38.02 26.43
N GLY A 227 -0.92 38.02 27.73
CA GLY A 227 -0.68 39.17 28.61
C GLY A 227 -1.54 40.41 28.30
N LEU A 228 -2.63 40.29 27.54
CA LEU A 228 -3.44 41.44 27.15
C LEU A 228 -4.33 41.91 28.30
N LYS A 229 -4.32 43.22 28.55
CA LYS A 229 -5.19 43.88 29.55
C LYS A 229 -6.56 44.19 28.95
N LEU A 230 -7.37 43.15 28.72
CA LEU A 230 -8.74 43.28 28.20
C LEU A 230 -9.78 43.08 29.31
N GLU A 231 -10.86 43.87 29.29
CA GLU A 231 -12.02 43.69 30.18
C GLU A 231 -12.83 42.42 29.86
N PRO A 232 -13.54 41.81 30.82
CA PRO A 232 -14.31 40.58 30.59
C PRO A 232 -15.37 40.73 29.50
N SER A 233 -15.97 41.91 29.38
CA SER A 233 -16.96 42.24 28.34
C SER A 233 -16.33 42.18 26.94
N ALA A 234 -15.12 42.69 26.77
CA ALA A 234 -14.38 42.67 25.51
C ALA A 234 -13.97 41.24 25.10
N ILE A 235 -13.57 40.41 26.07
CA ILE A 235 -13.27 38.99 25.87
C ILE A 235 -14.53 38.23 25.44
N SER A 236 -15.68 38.51 26.07
CA SER A 236 -16.96 37.89 25.70
C SER A 236 -17.38 38.26 24.27
N VAL A 237 -17.16 39.50 23.84
CA VAL A 237 -17.40 39.94 22.45
C VAL A 237 -16.48 39.20 21.47
N LEU A 238 -15.17 39.16 21.74
CA LEU A 238 -14.22 38.41 20.90
C LEU A 238 -14.56 36.93 20.84
N HIS A 239 -14.89 36.30 21.96
CA HIS A 239 -15.27 34.89 22.01
C HIS A 239 -16.53 34.62 21.19
N ARG A 240 -17.60 35.42 21.35
CA ARG A 240 -18.84 35.24 20.57
C ARG A 240 -18.64 35.41 19.07
N ARG A 241 -17.82 36.39 18.66
CA ARG A 241 -17.60 36.67 17.23
C ARG A 241 -16.67 35.66 16.57
N THR A 242 -15.68 35.16 17.30
CA THR A 242 -14.76 34.13 16.79
C THR A 242 -15.30 32.71 17.02
N GLU A 243 -16.38 32.58 17.79
CA GLU A 243 -16.90 31.31 18.30
C GLU A 243 -15.81 30.41 18.94
N GLY A 244 -14.81 31.03 19.57
CA GLY A 244 -13.68 30.31 20.16
C GLY A 244 -12.66 29.77 19.15
N TRP A 245 -12.67 30.19 17.90
CA TRP A 245 -11.72 29.71 16.91
C TRP A 245 -10.28 30.17 17.25
N ALA A 246 -9.42 29.19 17.58
CA ALA A 246 -8.06 29.42 18.08
C ALA A 246 -7.22 30.35 17.19
N THR A 247 -7.24 30.16 15.86
CA THR A 247 -6.48 31.04 14.94
C THR A 247 -7.06 32.45 14.88
N ALA A 248 -8.38 32.63 14.85
CA ALA A 248 -8.98 33.97 14.89
C ALA A 248 -8.63 34.71 16.19
N LEU A 249 -8.66 34.02 17.32
CA LEU A 249 -8.26 34.56 18.61
C LEU A 249 -6.77 34.89 18.65
N TRP A 250 -5.92 34.03 18.10
CA TRP A 250 -4.48 34.29 17.99
C TRP A 250 -4.20 35.53 17.14
N LEU A 251 -4.85 35.68 15.99
CA LEU A 251 -4.71 36.87 15.14
C LEU A 251 -5.23 38.12 15.83
N ALA A 252 -6.41 38.06 16.44
CA ALA A 252 -6.94 39.17 17.24
C ALA A 252 -5.97 39.59 18.34
N SER A 253 -5.31 38.63 19.01
CA SER A 253 -4.34 38.96 20.05
C SER A 253 -3.06 39.62 19.51
N VAL A 254 -2.55 39.21 18.35
CA VAL A 254 -1.42 39.89 17.68
C VAL A 254 -1.81 41.33 17.29
N ALA A 255 -3.04 41.53 16.81
CA ALA A 255 -3.57 42.85 16.49
C ALA A 255 -3.61 43.80 17.69
N LEU A 256 -3.98 43.25 18.85
CA LEU A 256 -4.21 44.01 20.08
C LEU A 256 -2.91 44.35 20.82
N GLU A 257 -1.81 43.63 20.58
CA GLU A 257 -0.52 43.89 21.24
C GLU A 257 0.08 45.27 20.92
N ARG A 258 -0.25 45.85 19.76
CA ARG A 258 0.29 47.13 19.29
C ARG A 258 -0.70 48.30 19.41
N ARG A 259 -1.90 48.08 19.94
CA ARG A 259 -2.98 49.08 19.97
C ARG A 259 -3.20 49.62 21.38
N THR A 260 -3.25 50.95 21.50
CA THR A 260 -3.57 51.67 22.75
C THR A 260 -5.07 51.76 23.04
N GLN A 261 -5.93 51.59 22.03
CA GLN A 261 -7.40 51.57 22.16
C GLN A 261 -7.97 50.26 21.56
N PRO A 262 -8.21 49.23 22.38
CA PRO A 262 -8.63 47.92 21.90
C PRO A 262 -10.13 47.84 21.54
N GLU A 263 -11.00 48.72 22.06
CA GLU A 263 -12.46 48.57 21.90
C GLU A 263 -12.93 48.72 20.45
N GLY A 264 -12.36 49.67 19.69
CA GLY A 264 -12.73 49.92 18.29
C GLY A 264 -12.41 48.74 17.36
N PHE A 265 -11.28 48.06 17.59
CA PHE A 265 -10.90 46.87 16.84
C PHE A 265 -11.81 45.68 17.17
N ILE A 266 -12.09 45.47 18.45
CA ILE A 266 -12.96 44.38 18.93
C ILE A 266 -14.39 44.54 18.39
N ALA A 267 -14.86 45.78 18.25
CA ALA A 267 -16.15 46.10 17.65
C ALA A 267 -16.22 45.84 16.12
N GLY A 268 -15.08 45.80 15.41
CA GLY A 268 -15.01 45.54 13.96
C GLY A 268 -14.64 44.10 13.59
N PHE A 269 -13.90 43.37 14.45
CA PHE A 269 -13.40 42.03 14.14
C PHE A 269 -14.52 40.99 14.16
N SER A 270 -14.77 40.30 13.03
CA SER A 270 -15.86 39.32 12.89
C SER A 270 -15.42 37.86 12.96
N GLY A 271 -14.10 37.57 13.04
CA GLY A 271 -13.58 36.21 13.21
C GLY A 271 -13.79 35.24 12.04
N SER A 272 -14.34 35.70 10.92
CA SER A 272 -14.51 34.90 9.70
C SER A 272 -13.20 34.74 8.92
N ASN A 273 -13.11 33.76 8.00
CA ASN A 273 -11.96 33.61 7.09
C ASN A 273 -11.69 34.90 6.29
N ALA A 274 -12.73 35.66 5.95
CA ALA A 274 -12.62 36.96 5.30
C ALA A 274 -11.99 38.02 6.23
N ALA A 275 -12.48 38.13 7.47
CA ALA A 275 -11.95 39.11 8.44
C ALA A 275 -10.50 38.84 8.88
N ILE A 276 -10.04 37.59 8.78
CA ILE A 276 -8.63 37.23 8.99
C ILE A 276 -7.76 37.65 7.81
N ALA A 277 -8.26 37.47 6.59
CA ALA A 277 -7.60 38.01 5.41
C ALA A 277 -7.52 39.54 5.53
N ASP A 278 -8.60 40.20 5.93
CA ASP A 278 -8.65 41.66 6.15
C ASP A 278 -7.63 42.11 7.21
N TYR A 279 -7.52 41.41 8.34
CA TYR A 279 -6.47 41.67 9.34
C TYR A 279 -5.05 41.47 8.79
N LEU A 280 -4.80 40.36 8.09
CA LEU A 280 -3.49 40.10 7.48
C LEU A 280 -3.12 41.19 6.47
N VAL A 281 -4.09 41.75 5.74
CA VAL A 281 -3.90 42.92 4.87
C VAL A 281 -3.65 44.19 5.70
N GLU A 282 -4.62 44.62 6.50
CA GLU A 282 -4.66 45.97 7.07
C GLU A 282 -3.65 46.18 8.20
N ASP A 283 -3.45 45.18 9.07
CA ASP A 283 -2.68 45.34 10.31
C ASP A 283 -1.28 44.73 10.25
N VAL A 284 -1.07 43.69 9.44
CA VAL A 284 0.25 43.04 9.31
C VAL A 284 0.93 43.48 8.03
N PHE A 285 0.33 43.18 6.88
CA PHE A 285 0.98 43.36 5.59
C PHE A 285 1.21 44.84 5.28
N LEU A 286 0.21 45.72 5.39
CA LEU A 286 0.37 47.15 5.08
C LEU A 286 1.34 47.90 6.02
N HIS A 287 1.57 47.40 7.24
CA HIS A 287 2.47 48.01 8.22
C HIS A 287 3.94 47.60 8.06
N LEU A 288 4.24 46.63 7.19
CA LEU A 288 5.62 46.24 6.89
C LEU A 288 6.29 47.28 5.97
N PRO A 289 7.61 47.50 6.11
CA PRO A 289 8.38 48.31 5.16
C PRO A 289 8.18 47.80 3.73
N GLU A 290 8.08 48.72 2.78
CA GLU A 290 7.85 48.40 1.37
C GLU A 290 8.83 47.35 0.80
N PRO A 291 10.16 47.39 1.10
CA PRO A 291 11.08 46.36 0.63
C PRO A 291 10.77 44.94 1.16
N VAL A 292 10.27 44.85 2.39
CA VAL A 292 9.92 43.56 3.02
C VAL A 292 8.61 43.01 2.46
N ARG A 293 7.63 43.89 2.18
CA ARG A 293 6.37 43.48 1.53
C ARG A 293 6.63 42.90 0.15
N ASP A 294 7.43 43.61 -0.66
CA ASP A 294 7.81 43.15 -2.00
C ASP A 294 8.55 41.80 -1.93
N PHE A 295 9.50 41.65 -1.01
CA PHE A 295 10.19 40.38 -0.76
C PHE A 295 9.24 39.23 -0.43
N LEU A 296 8.33 39.42 0.54
CA LEU A 296 7.37 38.40 0.97
C LEU A 296 6.42 37.99 -0.17
N LEU A 297 5.96 38.95 -0.96
CA LEU A 297 5.11 38.66 -2.13
C LEU A 297 5.89 37.84 -3.16
N ARG A 298 7.09 38.30 -3.57
CA ARG A 298 7.88 37.66 -4.63
C ARG A 298 8.32 36.25 -4.29
N THR A 299 8.70 36.01 -3.03
CA THR A 299 9.17 34.70 -2.56
C THR A 299 8.03 33.75 -2.17
N SER A 300 6.77 34.23 -2.13
CA SER A 300 5.62 33.40 -1.74
C SER A 300 5.36 32.21 -2.67
N ILE A 301 5.86 32.26 -3.91
CA ILE A 301 5.78 31.17 -4.88
C ILE A 301 6.64 29.95 -4.51
N LEU A 302 7.59 30.11 -3.59
CA LEU A 302 8.53 29.08 -3.18
C LEU A 302 7.95 28.27 -2.01
N ASP A 303 8.06 26.95 -2.09
CA ASP A 303 7.71 26.07 -0.97
C ASP A 303 8.84 26.00 0.08
N GLN A 304 10.07 26.33 -0.31
CA GLN A 304 11.26 26.34 0.53
C GLN A 304 12.12 27.54 0.15
N LEU A 305 12.67 28.24 1.15
CA LEU A 305 13.42 29.48 0.97
C LEU A 305 14.86 29.30 1.47
N CYS A 306 15.83 29.76 0.69
CA CYS A 306 17.20 30.05 1.13
C CYS A 306 17.65 31.38 0.50
N GLY A 307 18.69 32.00 1.07
CA GLY A 307 19.22 33.29 0.57
C GLY A 307 19.45 33.30 -0.94
N PRO A 308 20.30 32.39 -1.49
CA PRO A 308 20.62 32.38 -2.93
C PRO A 308 19.42 32.19 -3.87
N LEU A 309 18.45 31.36 -3.46
CA LEU A 309 17.21 31.16 -4.23
C LEU A 309 16.31 32.41 -4.18
N CYS A 310 16.21 33.05 -3.02
CA CYS A 310 15.45 34.28 -2.87
C CYS A 310 16.07 35.42 -3.69
N ASP A 311 17.41 35.54 -3.69
CA ASP A 311 18.14 36.52 -4.50
C ASP A 311 17.88 36.31 -6.00
N ALA A 312 17.86 35.05 -6.45
CA ALA A 312 17.56 34.72 -7.85
C ALA A 312 16.13 35.11 -8.26
N VAL A 313 15.16 34.97 -7.36
CA VAL A 313 13.74 35.30 -7.62
C VAL A 313 13.48 36.80 -7.49
N CYS A 314 14.02 37.46 -6.47
CA CYS A 314 13.83 38.88 -6.22
C CYS A 314 14.64 39.78 -7.16
N GLN A 315 15.68 39.22 -7.82
CA GLN A 315 16.72 39.93 -8.58
C GLN A 315 17.61 40.79 -7.65
N PRO A 316 18.92 40.93 -7.91
CA PRO A 316 19.92 41.47 -6.97
C PRO A 316 19.81 42.98 -6.62
N ALA A 317 18.68 43.62 -6.90
CA ALA A 317 18.46 45.04 -6.64
C ALA A 317 18.06 45.37 -5.18
N SER A 318 17.78 44.35 -4.35
CA SER A 318 17.07 44.52 -3.06
C SER A 318 17.80 43.90 -1.87
N GLY A 319 19.07 44.27 -1.62
CA GLY A 319 19.81 43.84 -0.43
C GLY A 319 20.06 42.31 -0.35
N SER A 320 20.66 41.85 0.75
CA SER A 320 20.87 40.41 0.97
C SER A 320 19.56 39.78 1.44
N SER A 321 18.96 38.89 0.62
CA SER A 321 17.74 38.15 1.02
C SER A 321 17.93 37.36 2.32
N GLU A 322 19.17 36.97 2.62
CA GLU A 322 19.54 36.29 3.86
C GLU A 322 19.31 37.17 5.10
N GLU A 323 19.58 38.47 5.01
CA GLU A 323 19.32 39.43 6.10
C GLU A 323 17.83 39.63 6.33
N ILE A 324 17.02 39.66 5.26
CA ILE A 324 15.56 39.78 5.36
C ILE A 324 14.98 38.51 6.01
N LEU A 325 15.45 37.32 5.63
CA LEU A 325 15.03 36.06 6.24
C LEU A 325 15.38 36.00 7.74
N ALA A 326 16.60 36.39 8.10
CA ALA A 326 17.03 36.46 9.50
C ALA A 326 16.22 37.49 10.31
N TRP A 327 15.85 38.62 9.70
CA TRP A 327 14.98 39.61 10.35
C TRP A 327 13.55 39.09 10.54
N LEU A 328 12.97 38.44 9.52
CA LEU A 328 11.63 37.83 9.58
C LEU A 328 11.54 36.76 10.65
N GLU A 329 12.58 35.93 10.77
CA GLU A 329 12.71 34.94 11.83
C GLU A 329 12.73 35.59 13.23
N ARG A 330 13.60 36.59 13.45
CA ARG A 330 13.68 37.33 14.73
C ARG A 330 12.38 38.05 15.08
N ALA A 331 11.69 38.58 14.08
CA ALA A 331 10.41 39.27 14.23
C ALA A 331 9.22 38.29 14.40
N ASN A 332 9.45 36.98 14.34
CA ASN A 332 8.42 35.94 14.37
C ASN A 332 7.30 36.14 13.33
N LEU A 333 7.66 36.68 12.15
CA LEU A 333 6.71 36.99 11.07
C LEU A 333 6.44 35.76 10.20
N PHE A 334 5.81 34.75 10.80
CA PHE A 334 5.28 33.58 10.10
C PHE A 334 6.32 32.78 9.28
N LEU A 335 7.61 32.90 9.59
CA LEU A 335 8.71 32.15 8.99
C LEU A 335 9.18 31.05 9.93
N LEU A 336 9.43 29.85 9.40
CA LEU A 336 9.87 28.67 10.16
C LEU A 336 11.22 28.20 9.61
N PRO A 337 12.26 28.06 10.45
CA PRO A 337 13.54 27.49 10.02
C PRO A 337 13.43 25.98 9.75
N LEU A 338 14.20 25.51 8.77
CA LEU A 338 14.39 24.09 8.41
C LEU A 338 15.82 23.69 8.82
N GLU A 339 15.99 22.53 9.47
CA GLU A 339 17.32 22.07 9.90
C GLU A 339 18.25 21.80 8.69
N SER A 340 19.49 22.33 8.76
CA SER A 340 20.43 22.51 7.64
C SER A 340 21.11 21.25 7.10
N GLU A 341 20.88 20.07 7.66
CA GLU A 341 21.61 18.84 7.30
C GLU A 341 21.26 18.28 5.90
N ARG A 342 20.23 18.81 5.25
CA ARG A 342 19.68 18.26 3.99
C ARG A 342 20.01 19.01 2.71
N TYR A 343 20.46 20.25 2.80
CA TYR A 343 20.45 21.15 1.65
C TYR A 343 21.79 21.83 1.38
N GLY A 344 22.80 21.60 2.24
CA GLY A 344 24.19 21.90 1.93
C GLY A 344 24.87 20.66 1.34
N GLU A 345 25.28 20.71 0.08
CA GLU A 345 26.26 19.76 -0.43
C GLU A 345 27.57 19.92 0.35
N ARG A 346 27.99 18.87 1.08
CA ARG A 346 29.38 18.74 1.52
C ARG A 346 30.25 18.38 0.32
N GLY A 347 30.48 19.35 -0.56
CA GLY A 347 31.33 19.23 -1.75
C GLY A 347 31.94 20.56 -2.18
N SER A 348 31.28 21.67 -1.89
CA SER A 348 31.81 23.02 -2.00
C SER A 348 32.22 23.50 -0.61
N GLY A 349 33.41 24.08 -0.44
CA GLY A 349 33.91 24.62 0.84
C GLY A 349 33.13 25.83 1.39
N ALA A 350 31.83 25.94 1.08
CA ALA A 350 30.91 26.96 1.54
C ALA A 350 30.21 26.56 2.84
N ALA A 351 29.84 27.55 3.65
CA ALA A 351 29.09 27.36 4.89
C ALA A 351 27.74 26.67 4.63
N PRO A 352 27.20 25.87 5.58
CA PRO A 352 25.90 25.22 5.42
C PRO A 352 24.80 26.28 5.27
N GLU A 353 24.09 26.25 4.15
CA GLU A 353 22.97 27.16 3.87
C GLU A 353 21.78 26.86 4.79
N GLN A 354 21.23 27.90 5.41
CA GLN A 354 20.02 27.81 6.24
C GLN A 354 18.77 27.90 5.36
N TRP A 355 17.85 26.96 5.54
CA TRP A 355 16.59 26.89 4.78
C TRP A 355 15.40 27.26 5.66
N TYR A 356 14.34 27.79 5.05
CA TYR A 356 13.14 28.26 5.73
C TYR A 356 11.86 27.88 4.98
N ARG A 357 10.71 27.99 5.65
CA ARG A 357 9.37 27.86 5.06
C ARG A 357 8.40 28.84 5.70
N TYR A 358 7.50 29.43 4.92
CA TYR A 358 6.38 30.20 5.47
C TYR A 358 5.35 29.31 6.18
N HIS A 359 4.67 29.86 7.18
CA HIS A 359 3.48 29.24 7.75
C HIS A 359 2.39 29.10 6.66
N SER A 360 1.68 27.97 6.63
CA SER A 360 0.78 27.60 5.51
C SER A 360 -0.33 28.61 5.24
N LEU A 361 -0.94 29.18 6.29
CA LEU A 361 -1.95 30.24 6.17
C LEU A 361 -1.36 31.54 5.61
N PHE A 362 -0.14 31.88 5.98
CA PHE A 362 0.54 33.09 5.53
C PHE A 362 1.02 32.94 4.08
N SER A 363 1.60 31.79 3.73
CA SER A 363 1.94 31.45 2.34
C SER A 363 0.72 31.52 1.42
N GLY A 364 -0.43 30.95 1.84
CA GLY A 364 -1.67 31.01 1.09
C GLY A 364 -2.18 32.46 0.90
N PHE A 365 -2.12 33.26 1.97
CA PHE A 365 -2.45 34.69 1.92
C PHE A 365 -1.53 35.47 0.96
N LEU A 366 -0.20 35.33 1.10
CA LEU A 366 0.78 36.02 0.28
C LEU A 366 0.65 35.64 -1.21
N ARG A 367 0.36 34.38 -1.53
CA ARG A 367 0.10 33.93 -2.91
C ARG A 367 -1.15 34.59 -3.49
N ALA A 368 -2.22 34.72 -2.69
CA ALA A 368 -3.44 35.42 -3.10
C ALA A 368 -3.19 36.92 -3.32
N GLN A 369 -2.41 37.56 -2.45
CA GLN A 369 -2.02 38.96 -2.59
C GLN A 369 -1.09 39.18 -3.79
N LEU A 370 -0.13 38.30 -4.04
CA LEU A 370 0.74 38.37 -5.22
C LEU A 370 -0.09 38.29 -6.51
N ALA A 371 -1.05 37.37 -6.57
CA ALA A 371 -1.93 37.22 -7.73
C ALA A 371 -2.81 38.46 -8.00
N GLN A 372 -3.14 39.24 -6.95
CA GLN A 372 -3.91 40.48 -7.09
C GLN A 372 -3.02 41.69 -7.40
N ALA A 373 -1.90 41.84 -6.68
CA ALA A 373 -1.05 43.03 -6.73
C ALA A 373 -0.04 43.00 -7.89
N MET A 374 0.45 41.82 -8.26
CA MET A 374 1.51 41.65 -9.28
C MET A 374 1.25 40.45 -10.21
N PRO A 375 0.07 40.33 -10.85
CA PRO A 375 -0.24 39.20 -11.72
C PRO A 375 0.78 39.06 -12.87
N GLU A 376 1.22 40.19 -13.44
CA GLU A 376 2.19 40.23 -14.55
C GLU A 376 3.60 39.80 -14.14
N ALA A 377 3.96 39.89 -12.86
CA ALA A 377 5.29 39.50 -12.37
C ALA A 377 5.39 38.00 -12.08
N MET A 378 4.27 37.32 -11.81
CA MET A 378 4.24 35.91 -11.43
C MET A 378 4.96 34.97 -12.42
N PRO A 379 4.72 35.07 -13.74
CA PRO A 379 5.46 34.29 -14.73
C PRO A 379 6.97 34.43 -14.61
N GLN A 380 7.45 35.66 -14.46
CA GLN A 380 8.88 35.96 -14.40
C GLN A 380 9.52 35.42 -13.11
N LEU A 381 8.82 35.51 -11.96
CA LEU A 381 9.30 34.98 -10.69
C LEU A 381 9.46 33.45 -10.74
N HIS A 382 8.46 32.76 -11.29
CA HIS A 382 8.54 31.31 -11.50
C HIS A 382 9.65 30.94 -12.50
N LEU A 383 9.84 31.72 -13.57
CA LEU A 383 10.92 31.48 -14.53
C LEU A 383 12.31 31.66 -13.91
N SER A 384 12.51 32.67 -13.05
CA SER A 384 13.76 32.84 -12.29
C SER A 384 14.03 31.65 -11.37
N ALA A 385 13.03 31.17 -10.63
CA ALA A 385 13.15 29.99 -9.79
C ALA A 385 13.51 28.75 -10.63
N SER A 386 12.86 28.57 -11.80
CA SER A 386 13.15 27.49 -12.74
C SER A 386 14.62 27.45 -13.14
N ARG A 387 15.17 28.59 -13.60
CA ARG A 387 16.57 28.72 -14.03
C ARG A 387 17.55 28.48 -12.89
N TRP A 388 17.24 28.95 -11.69
CA TRP A 388 18.07 28.67 -10.52
C TRP A 388 18.11 27.16 -10.24
N TYR A 389 16.96 26.49 -10.17
CA TYR A 389 16.92 25.04 -9.95
C TYR A 389 17.61 24.25 -11.07
N GLU A 390 17.49 24.67 -12.32
CA GLU A 390 18.22 24.11 -13.46
C GLU A 390 19.73 24.22 -13.24
N SER A 391 20.23 25.40 -12.84
CA SER A 391 21.67 25.62 -12.55
C SER A 391 22.21 24.74 -11.42
N GLN A 392 21.35 24.33 -10.48
CA GLN A 392 21.68 23.43 -9.38
C GLN A 392 21.49 21.95 -9.74
N GLY A 393 21.22 21.62 -11.01
CA GLY A 393 20.95 20.25 -11.47
C GLY A 393 19.63 19.65 -10.95
N ARG A 394 18.77 20.47 -10.34
CA ARG A 394 17.48 20.02 -9.75
C ARG A 394 16.37 20.13 -10.78
N LEU A 395 16.33 19.18 -11.71
CA LEU A 395 15.41 19.20 -12.85
C LEU A 395 13.91 19.19 -12.48
N VAL A 396 13.50 18.44 -11.44
CA VAL A 396 12.08 18.34 -11.06
C VAL A 396 11.48 19.69 -10.64
N PRO A 397 12.03 20.40 -9.64
CA PRO A 397 11.51 21.72 -9.29
C PRO A 397 11.70 22.74 -10.42
N ALA A 398 12.74 22.61 -11.26
CA ALA A 398 12.89 23.46 -12.44
C ALA A 398 11.69 23.33 -13.39
N ILE A 399 11.32 22.11 -13.77
CA ILE A 399 10.17 21.84 -14.65
C ILE A 399 8.85 22.32 -14.01
N GLU A 400 8.63 22.06 -12.70
CA GLU A 400 7.42 22.53 -12.00
C GLU A 400 7.28 24.06 -12.04
N HIS A 401 8.37 24.78 -11.79
CA HIS A 401 8.38 26.23 -11.89
C HIS A 401 8.25 26.73 -13.34
N ALA A 402 8.81 26.05 -14.33
CA ALA A 402 8.64 26.41 -15.74
C ALA A 402 7.18 26.30 -16.21
N PHE A 403 6.46 25.24 -15.80
CA PHE A 403 5.03 25.12 -16.06
C PHE A 403 4.21 26.19 -15.33
N ALA A 404 4.52 26.45 -14.05
CA ALA A 404 3.84 27.50 -13.29
C ALA A 404 4.10 28.91 -13.86
N ALA A 405 5.24 29.12 -14.52
CA ALA A 405 5.54 30.36 -15.24
C ALA A 405 4.75 30.53 -16.55
N GLY A 406 4.04 29.49 -17.03
CA GLY A 406 3.51 29.48 -18.39
C GLY A 406 4.59 29.43 -19.48
N ALA A 407 5.86 29.21 -19.10
CA ALA A 407 7.00 29.20 -20.01
C ALA A 407 7.13 27.83 -20.71
N LEU A 408 6.12 27.49 -21.50
CA LEU A 408 5.94 26.15 -22.07
C LEU A 408 7.17 25.68 -22.87
N ALA A 409 7.75 26.54 -23.71
CA ALA A 409 8.93 26.18 -24.50
C ALA A 409 10.14 25.76 -23.62
N HIS A 410 10.37 26.47 -22.51
CA HIS A 410 11.43 26.14 -21.57
C HIS A 410 11.13 24.84 -20.80
N ALA A 411 9.87 24.66 -20.37
CA ALA A 411 9.42 23.43 -19.71
C ALA A 411 9.62 22.21 -20.61
N LEU A 412 9.27 22.32 -21.90
CA LEU A 412 9.42 21.26 -22.89
C LEU A 412 10.89 20.95 -23.18
N GLN A 413 11.77 21.95 -23.23
CA GLN A 413 13.21 21.73 -23.40
C GLN A 413 13.80 20.94 -22.22
N LEU A 414 13.47 21.32 -20.99
CA LEU A 414 13.91 20.60 -19.78
C LEU A 414 13.35 19.18 -19.75
N LEU A 415 12.09 19.01 -20.13
CA LEU A 415 11.41 17.73 -20.14
C LEU A 415 11.98 16.77 -21.20
N ASP A 416 12.30 17.27 -22.40
CA ASP A 416 12.88 16.48 -23.49
C ASP A 416 14.27 15.90 -23.13
N GLY A 417 15.08 16.71 -22.44
CA GLY A 417 16.38 16.28 -21.90
C GLY A 417 16.28 15.29 -20.73
N ALA A 418 15.21 15.36 -19.94
CA ALA A 418 15.02 14.51 -18.76
C ALA A 418 14.16 13.25 -19.00
N ALA A 419 13.46 13.15 -20.14
CA ALA A 419 12.42 12.15 -20.36
C ALA A 419 12.93 10.70 -20.19
N ASP A 420 14.07 10.35 -20.79
CA ASP A 420 14.59 8.98 -20.78
C ASP A 420 15.03 8.56 -19.36
N ASP A 421 15.66 9.48 -18.62
CA ASP A 421 16.04 9.26 -17.22
C ASP A 421 14.82 9.09 -16.32
N LEU A 422 13.79 9.91 -16.53
CA LEU A 422 12.54 9.80 -15.79
C LEU A 422 11.80 8.49 -16.10
N LEU A 423 11.84 8.01 -17.35
CA LEU A 423 11.30 6.72 -17.75
C LEU A 423 12.09 5.56 -17.13
N ALA A 424 13.42 5.59 -17.21
CA ALA A 424 14.30 4.57 -16.62
C ALA A 424 14.17 4.51 -15.09
N GLN A 425 14.00 5.66 -14.44
CA GLN A 425 13.72 5.79 -13.00
C GLN A 425 12.25 5.49 -12.65
N GLY A 426 11.38 5.17 -13.61
CA GLY A 426 9.99 4.81 -13.31
C GLY A 426 9.10 5.98 -12.86
N ARG A 427 9.46 7.24 -13.09
CA ARG A 427 8.70 8.44 -12.65
C ARG A 427 7.47 8.74 -13.53
N MET A 428 6.67 7.71 -13.81
CA MET A 428 5.56 7.73 -14.77
C MET A 428 4.47 8.74 -14.39
N ARG A 429 4.09 8.85 -13.12
CA ARG A 429 3.05 9.81 -12.67
C ARG A 429 3.47 11.26 -12.84
N LEU A 430 4.75 11.54 -12.62
CA LEU A 430 5.31 12.88 -12.79
C LEU A 430 5.29 13.28 -14.26
N LEU A 431 5.72 12.35 -15.14
CA LEU A 431 5.62 12.50 -16.59
C LEU A 431 4.18 12.68 -17.07
N THR A 432 3.23 11.83 -16.63
CA THR A 432 1.81 11.96 -16.97
C THR A 432 1.29 13.35 -16.58
N ARG A 433 1.51 13.79 -15.34
CA ARG A 433 1.04 15.10 -14.86
C ARG A 433 1.57 16.26 -15.69
N TRP A 434 2.85 16.25 -16.04
CA TRP A 434 3.45 17.32 -16.84
C TRP A 434 2.99 17.27 -18.29
N LEU A 435 2.95 16.08 -18.91
CA LEU A 435 2.55 15.93 -20.31
C LEU A 435 1.05 16.17 -20.53
N GLU A 436 0.20 15.99 -19.51
CA GLU A 436 -1.22 16.39 -19.55
C GLU A 436 -1.42 17.91 -19.46
N ALA A 437 -0.47 18.65 -18.88
CA ALA A 437 -0.51 20.11 -18.85
C ALA A 437 -0.08 20.76 -20.18
N VAL A 438 0.46 19.99 -21.13
CA VAL A 438 0.91 20.47 -22.44
C VAL A 438 -0.26 20.47 -23.44
N PRO A 439 -0.52 21.58 -24.16
CA PRO A 439 -1.48 21.61 -25.26
C PRO A 439 -1.22 20.54 -26.33
N ALA A 440 -2.28 19.89 -26.82
CA ALA A 440 -2.16 18.76 -27.75
C ALA A 440 -1.37 19.11 -29.03
N ASP A 441 -1.55 20.31 -29.57
CA ASP A 441 -0.89 20.76 -30.80
C ASP A 441 0.62 20.93 -30.64
N GLU A 442 1.08 21.41 -29.47
CA GLU A 442 2.51 21.54 -29.18
C GLU A 442 3.15 20.18 -28.92
N LEU A 443 2.47 19.32 -28.16
CA LEU A 443 2.95 17.96 -27.93
C LEU A 443 3.00 17.15 -29.24
N ALA A 444 2.09 17.41 -30.18
CA ALA A 444 2.07 16.77 -31.49
C ALA A 444 3.33 17.02 -32.34
N ARG A 445 4.03 18.13 -32.08
CA ARG A 445 5.28 18.48 -32.75
C ARG A 445 6.52 17.81 -32.14
N LEU A 446 6.37 17.10 -31.03
CA LEU A 446 7.47 16.53 -30.25
C LEU A 446 7.32 15.00 -30.12
N PRO A 447 7.71 14.21 -31.14
CA PRO A 447 7.49 12.76 -31.16
C PRO A 447 8.07 12.01 -29.97
N LYS A 448 9.24 12.44 -29.46
CA LYS A 448 9.87 11.84 -28.27
C LYS A 448 8.98 11.97 -27.04
N LEU A 449 8.43 13.17 -26.79
CA LEU A 449 7.53 13.42 -25.67
C LEU A 449 6.15 12.76 -25.86
N GLN A 450 5.66 12.61 -27.10
CA GLN A 450 4.46 11.80 -27.36
C GLN A 450 4.67 10.35 -26.94
N ILE A 451 5.81 9.76 -27.27
CA ILE A 451 6.16 8.40 -26.87
C ILE A 451 6.34 8.29 -25.36
N ALA A 452 7.02 9.25 -24.73
CA ALA A 452 7.14 9.31 -23.27
C ALA A 452 5.77 9.38 -22.60
N ARG A 453 4.80 10.09 -23.20
CA ARG A 453 3.40 10.11 -22.74
C ARG A 453 2.78 8.73 -22.83
N VAL A 454 2.93 8.00 -23.94
CA VAL A 454 2.38 6.65 -24.08
C VAL A 454 2.97 5.70 -23.03
N TRP A 455 4.29 5.75 -22.79
CA TRP A 455 4.92 4.98 -21.71
C TRP A 455 4.34 5.32 -20.35
N ALA A 456 4.24 6.61 -20.01
CA ALA A 456 3.71 7.06 -18.74
C ALA A 456 2.26 6.59 -18.54
N VAL A 457 1.40 6.82 -19.54
CA VAL A 457 -0.03 6.42 -19.54
C VAL A 457 -0.19 4.90 -19.39
N SER A 458 0.68 4.10 -20.02
CA SER A 458 0.65 2.63 -19.90
C SER A 458 0.69 2.16 -18.44
N PHE A 459 1.40 2.88 -17.58
CA PHE A 459 1.60 2.55 -16.17
C PHE A 459 0.88 3.49 -15.19
N THR A 460 0.03 4.39 -15.66
CA THR A 460 -0.76 5.28 -14.78
C THR A 460 -2.25 5.21 -15.05
N ARG A 461 -2.68 5.08 -16.31
CA ARG A 461 -4.08 5.02 -16.73
C ARG A 461 -4.45 3.70 -17.41
N GLY A 462 -3.44 2.93 -17.85
CA GLY A 462 -3.56 1.56 -18.27
C GLY A 462 -3.44 1.34 -19.78
N PRO A 463 -3.42 0.07 -20.21
CA PRO A 463 -3.02 -0.27 -21.58
C PRO A 463 -4.05 0.07 -22.65
N ALA A 464 -5.34 0.11 -22.30
CA ALA A 464 -6.43 0.42 -23.24
C ALA A 464 -6.37 1.88 -23.74
N GLU A 465 -6.03 2.81 -22.85
CA GLU A 465 -5.85 4.21 -23.25
C GLU A 465 -4.52 4.41 -23.98
N ALA A 466 -3.45 3.80 -23.47
CA ALA A 466 -2.13 3.90 -24.07
C ALA A 466 -2.08 3.39 -25.51
N ILE A 467 -2.79 2.30 -25.84
CA ILE A 467 -2.84 1.80 -27.22
C ILE A 467 -3.57 2.77 -28.16
N GLY A 468 -4.61 3.45 -27.69
CA GLY A 468 -5.30 4.49 -28.45
C GLY A 468 -4.39 5.68 -28.74
N LEU A 469 -3.61 6.12 -27.74
CA LEU A 469 -2.60 7.17 -27.95
C LEU A 469 -1.49 6.72 -28.91
N LEU A 470 -1.02 5.47 -28.82
CA LEU A 470 0.00 4.93 -29.72
C LEU A 470 -0.47 4.90 -31.17
N GLN A 471 -1.75 4.61 -31.42
CA GLN A 471 -2.34 4.58 -32.76
C GLN A 471 -2.44 5.97 -33.41
N GLN A 472 -2.44 7.04 -32.61
CA GLN A 472 -2.48 8.42 -33.11
C GLN A 472 -1.09 8.93 -33.54
N ILE A 473 -0.01 8.24 -33.17
CA ILE A 473 1.35 8.65 -33.52
C ILE A 473 1.64 8.21 -34.96
N PRO A 474 1.99 9.14 -35.87
CA PRO A 474 2.34 8.79 -37.24
C PRO A 474 3.53 7.83 -37.30
N THR A 475 3.33 6.66 -37.92
CA THR A 475 4.41 5.67 -38.12
C THR A 475 5.11 5.85 -39.48
N GLU A 476 4.51 6.59 -40.40
CA GLU A 476 5.09 6.87 -41.71
C GLU A 476 6.36 7.72 -41.56
N GLY A 477 7.49 7.19 -42.05
CA GLY A 477 8.80 7.84 -41.92
C GLY A 477 9.47 7.72 -40.54
N ALA A 478 8.84 7.03 -39.56
CA ALA A 478 9.48 6.78 -38.27
C ALA A 478 10.70 5.86 -38.44
N ALA A 479 11.84 6.28 -37.89
CA ALA A 479 13.10 5.55 -37.96
C ALA A 479 13.87 5.66 -36.63
N GLY A 480 14.89 4.80 -36.48
CA GLY A 480 15.77 4.82 -35.32
C GLY A 480 15.03 4.61 -33.98
N ASP A 481 15.34 5.45 -33.01
CA ASP A 481 14.89 5.33 -31.61
C ASP A 481 13.36 5.40 -31.47
N LEU A 482 12.71 6.28 -32.22
CA LEU A 482 11.25 6.43 -32.21
C LEU A 482 10.55 5.13 -32.61
N LEU A 483 11.02 4.49 -33.69
CA LEU A 483 10.45 3.23 -34.18
C LEU A 483 10.69 2.08 -33.18
N ALA A 484 11.85 2.05 -32.52
CA ALA A 484 12.14 1.08 -31.46
C ALA A 484 11.15 1.18 -30.30
N HIS A 485 10.87 2.40 -29.84
CA HIS A 485 9.87 2.63 -28.79
C HIS A 485 8.45 2.25 -29.22
N ILE A 486 8.03 2.60 -30.44
CA ILE A 486 6.69 2.22 -30.96
C ILE A 486 6.52 0.69 -30.98
N ARG A 487 7.54 -0.03 -31.46
CA ARG A 487 7.55 -1.50 -31.49
C ARG A 487 7.48 -2.11 -30.09
N ALA A 488 8.30 -1.62 -29.17
CA ALA A 488 8.31 -2.06 -27.78
C ALA A 488 6.96 -1.84 -27.09
N LEU A 489 6.40 -0.63 -27.22
CA LEU A 489 5.08 -0.26 -26.69
C LEU A 489 3.97 -1.13 -27.26
N ARG A 490 3.91 -1.30 -28.59
CA ARG A 490 2.85 -2.09 -29.24
C ARG A 490 2.87 -3.54 -28.74
N HIS A 491 4.04 -4.18 -28.73
CA HIS A 491 4.16 -5.56 -28.25
C HIS A 491 3.80 -5.68 -26.76
N MET A 492 4.29 -4.77 -25.91
CA MET A 492 4.00 -4.78 -24.48
C MET A 492 2.49 -4.58 -24.20
N LEU A 493 1.87 -3.60 -24.85
CA LEU A 493 0.45 -3.28 -24.66
C LEU A 493 -0.46 -4.44 -25.07
N LEU A 494 -0.15 -5.13 -26.18
CA LEU A 494 -0.89 -6.34 -26.57
C LEU A 494 -0.80 -7.43 -25.49
N ASN A 495 0.37 -7.64 -24.88
CA ASN A 495 0.53 -8.57 -23.75
C ASN A 495 -0.25 -8.10 -22.50
N MET A 496 -0.23 -6.81 -22.18
CA MET A 496 -0.97 -6.27 -21.03
C MET A 496 -2.50 -6.40 -21.17
N MET A 497 -3.00 -6.39 -22.41
CA MET A 497 -4.42 -6.56 -22.75
C MET A 497 -4.84 -8.03 -22.97
N ASP A 498 -3.98 -9.00 -22.63
CA ASP A 498 -4.25 -10.43 -22.83
C ASP A 498 -4.39 -10.86 -24.31
N ARG A 499 -3.88 -10.06 -25.26
CA ARG A 499 -3.91 -10.31 -26.71
C ARG A 499 -2.64 -11.01 -27.19
N PHE A 500 -2.35 -12.18 -26.61
CA PHE A 500 -1.10 -12.92 -26.87
C PHE A 500 -0.95 -13.37 -28.34
N ASP A 501 -2.05 -13.74 -29.00
CA ASP A 501 -2.03 -14.14 -30.41
C ASP A 501 -1.61 -12.99 -31.34
N ASP A 502 -2.15 -11.80 -31.10
CA ASP A 502 -1.80 -10.59 -31.84
C ASP A 502 -0.35 -10.18 -31.56
N ALA A 503 0.08 -10.23 -30.29
CA ALA A 503 1.47 -9.97 -29.92
C ALA A 503 2.43 -10.91 -30.66
N ARG A 504 2.08 -12.20 -30.76
CA ARG A 504 2.86 -13.22 -31.46
C ARG A 504 2.86 -13.06 -32.97
N ALA A 505 1.75 -12.63 -33.56
CA ALA A 505 1.69 -12.30 -34.98
C ALA A 505 2.57 -11.08 -35.28
N PHE A 506 2.45 -10.03 -34.48
CA PHE A 506 3.28 -8.83 -34.56
C PHE A 506 4.77 -9.14 -34.42
N ALA A 507 5.14 -9.95 -33.42
CA ALA A 507 6.54 -10.33 -33.20
C ALA A 507 7.15 -11.11 -34.35
N ARG A 508 6.37 -11.93 -35.06
CA ARG A 508 6.86 -12.71 -36.21
C ARG A 508 6.96 -11.90 -37.50
N ASN A 509 6.07 -10.93 -37.69
CA ASN A 509 5.91 -10.25 -38.98
C ASN A 509 6.61 -8.88 -39.02
N GLU A 510 6.69 -8.17 -37.89
CA GLU A 510 7.06 -6.74 -37.88
C GLU A 510 8.25 -6.40 -36.98
N LEU A 511 8.69 -7.30 -36.10
CA LEU A 511 9.82 -7.07 -35.20
C LEU A 511 11.15 -7.52 -35.80
N PRO A 512 12.20 -6.69 -35.75
CA PRO A 512 13.56 -7.11 -36.09
C PRO A 512 14.15 -7.99 -34.96
N PRO A 513 15.26 -8.69 -35.23
CA PRO A 513 16.04 -9.35 -34.19
C PRO A 513 16.49 -8.36 -33.10
N LEU A 514 16.43 -8.79 -31.84
CA LEU A 514 16.94 -8.02 -30.69
C LEU A 514 18.44 -8.28 -30.46
N PRO A 515 19.22 -7.28 -29.99
CA PRO A 515 18.80 -5.91 -29.66
C PRO A 515 18.67 -4.99 -30.89
N MET A 516 17.81 -3.97 -30.82
CA MET A 516 17.68 -2.91 -31.84
C MET A 516 18.71 -1.80 -31.69
N GLY A 517 19.43 -1.74 -30.56
CA GLY A 517 20.46 -0.74 -30.27
C GLY A 517 20.00 0.40 -29.35
N TYR A 518 18.82 0.28 -28.74
CA TYR A 518 18.21 1.32 -27.91
C TYR A 518 17.87 0.75 -26.54
N ALA A 519 18.65 1.12 -25.52
CA ALA A 519 18.69 0.46 -24.21
C ALA A 519 17.32 0.26 -23.56
N PHE A 520 16.54 1.33 -23.42
CA PHE A 520 15.23 1.29 -22.74
C PHE A 520 14.16 0.49 -23.51
N PRO A 521 13.87 0.75 -24.80
CA PRO A 521 12.89 -0.03 -25.54
C PRO A 521 13.34 -1.48 -25.79
N ASP A 522 14.63 -1.77 -25.96
CA ASP A 522 15.14 -3.14 -26.08
C ASP A 522 14.90 -3.94 -24.79
N ALA A 523 15.17 -3.33 -23.64
CA ALA A 523 14.93 -3.90 -22.33
C ALA A 523 13.47 -4.36 -22.13
N ILE A 524 12.52 -3.47 -22.44
CA ILE A 524 11.09 -3.76 -22.28
C ILE A 524 10.61 -4.75 -23.33
N LEU A 525 11.02 -4.58 -24.59
CA LEU A 525 10.63 -5.49 -25.65
C LEU A 525 11.14 -6.91 -25.37
N ALA A 526 12.41 -7.06 -25.02
CA ALA A 526 13.00 -8.35 -24.65
C ALA A 526 12.26 -9.01 -23.48
N THR A 527 11.95 -8.27 -22.41
CA THR A 527 11.19 -8.81 -21.26
C THR A 527 9.77 -9.24 -21.64
N SER A 528 9.07 -8.43 -22.46
CA SER A 528 7.72 -8.77 -22.92
C SER A 528 7.70 -9.97 -23.88
N MET A 529 8.69 -10.09 -24.78
CA MET A 529 8.84 -11.26 -25.65
C MET A 529 9.23 -12.50 -24.86
N ALA A 530 10.07 -12.38 -23.83
CA ALA A 530 10.43 -13.49 -22.95
C ALA A 530 9.19 -14.08 -22.26
N ARG A 531 8.29 -13.22 -21.79
CA ARG A 531 7.01 -13.66 -21.21
C ARG A 531 6.18 -14.45 -22.22
N LEU A 532 6.06 -13.96 -23.44
CA LEU A 532 5.31 -14.63 -24.50
C LEU A 532 5.93 -15.99 -24.88
N ALA A 533 7.26 -16.06 -24.99
CA ALA A 533 8.00 -17.30 -25.23
C ALA A 533 7.76 -18.32 -24.10
N ALA A 534 7.82 -17.87 -22.85
CA ALA A 534 7.54 -18.71 -21.68
C ALA A 534 6.08 -19.21 -21.63
N VAL A 535 5.10 -18.38 -22.03
CA VAL A 535 3.70 -18.80 -22.16
C VAL A 535 3.54 -19.85 -23.27
N ALA A 536 4.36 -19.77 -24.32
CA ALA A 536 4.38 -20.74 -25.42
C ALA A 536 5.21 -22.01 -25.13
N GLY A 537 5.87 -22.10 -23.97
CA GLY A 537 6.72 -23.23 -23.58
C GLY A 537 8.17 -23.17 -24.09
N ASP A 538 8.56 -22.09 -24.78
CA ASP A 538 9.94 -21.90 -25.28
C ASP A 538 10.80 -21.21 -24.20
N TYR A 539 11.12 -21.97 -23.16
CA TYR A 539 11.95 -21.48 -22.04
C TYR A 539 13.38 -21.12 -22.41
N PRO A 540 14.08 -21.83 -23.34
CA PRO A 540 15.40 -21.42 -23.80
C PRO A 540 15.38 -20.02 -24.42
N GLU A 541 14.43 -19.74 -25.32
CA GLU A 541 14.30 -18.43 -25.93
C GLU A 541 13.90 -17.36 -24.90
N ALA A 542 12.97 -17.69 -23.98
CA ALA A 542 12.59 -16.80 -22.90
C ALA A 542 13.81 -16.35 -22.06
N ARG A 543 14.68 -17.27 -21.67
CA ARG A 543 15.89 -16.94 -20.90
C ARG A 543 16.92 -16.15 -21.69
N ARG A 544 17.10 -16.47 -22.99
CA ARG A 544 17.96 -15.69 -23.89
C ARG A 544 17.49 -14.23 -23.95
N LEU A 545 16.19 -14.01 -24.11
CA LEU A 545 15.59 -12.68 -24.14
C LEU A 545 15.72 -11.94 -22.79
N LEU A 546 15.53 -12.63 -21.66
CA LEU A 546 15.77 -12.02 -20.34
C LEU A 546 17.24 -11.63 -20.15
N GLN A 547 18.18 -12.41 -20.69
CA GLN A 547 19.59 -12.04 -20.70
C GLN A 547 19.81 -10.77 -21.54
N VAL A 548 19.21 -10.65 -22.73
CA VAL A 548 19.25 -9.42 -23.54
C VAL A 548 18.72 -8.23 -22.75
N ALA A 549 17.56 -8.39 -22.09
CA ALA A 549 16.97 -7.33 -21.27
C ALA A 549 17.90 -6.84 -20.16
N ARG A 550 18.57 -7.77 -19.46
CA ARG A 550 19.55 -7.43 -18.42
C ARG A 550 20.80 -6.75 -18.97
N HIS A 551 21.27 -7.13 -20.16
CA HIS A 551 22.46 -6.54 -20.78
C HIS A 551 22.21 -5.14 -21.34
N ALA A 552 21.02 -4.88 -21.89
CA ALA A 552 20.62 -3.57 -22.43
C ALA A 552 20.70 -2.44 -21.38
N VAL A 553 20.66 -2.78 -20.09
CA VAL A 553 20.64 -1.85 -18.96
C VAL A 553 21.97 -1.82 -18.19
N ARG A 554 22.98 -2.61 -18.58
CA ARG A 554 24.30 -2.60 -17.91
C ARG A 554 25.01 -1.25 -18.14
N GLY A 555 24.81 -0.31 -17.23
CA GLY A 555 25.35 1.06 -17.29
C GLY A 555 24.33 2.17 -17.01
N SER A 556 23.03 1.85 -16.98
CA SER A 556 21.96 2.76 -16.56
C SER A 556 21.28 2.23 -15.30
N ASP A 557 20.96 3.11 -14.34
CA ASP A 557 20.20 2.78 -13.12
C ASP A 557 18.71 2.51 -13.41
N SER A 558 18.39 1.71 -14.45
CA SER A 558 17.01 1.36 -14.80
C SER A 558 16.49 0.23 -13.91
N ASN A 559 16.23 0.59 -12.66
CA ASN A 559 15.59 -0.28 -11.68
C ASN A 559 14.19 -0.74 -12.12
N PHE A 560 13.53 0.05 -12.98
CA PHE A 560 12.25 -0.30 -13.58
C PHE A 560 12.31 -1.65 -14.32
N ASN A 561 13.26 -1.85 -15.24
CA ASN A 561 13.33 -3.08 -16.04
C ASN A 561 13.79 -4.30 -15.23
N LYS A 562 14.65 -4.09 -14.23
CA LYS A 562 15.13 -5.18 -13.37
C LYS A 562 13.97 -5.88 -12.64
N ILE A 563 12.97 -5.13 -12.18
CA ILE A 563 11.77 -5.70 -11.55
C ILE A 563 11.02 -6.65 -12.49
N PHE A 564 10.75 -6.24 -13.73
CA PHE A 564 9.99 -7.06 -14.69
C PHE A 564 10.77 -8.30 -15.14
N SER A 565 12.06 -8.15 -15.43
CA SER A 565 12.88 -9.29 -15.88
C SER A 565 13.05 -10.36 -14.80
N GLU A 566 13.28 -9.97 -13.54
CA GLU A 566 13.32 -10.92 -12.43
C GLU A 566 11.96 -11.55 -12.13
N ALA A 567 10.86 -10.78 -12.24
CA ALA A 567 9.51 -11.32 -12.07
C ALA A 567 9.15 -12.37 -13.13
N VAL A 568 9.48 -12.14 -14.40
CA VAL A 568 9.23 -13.11 -15.48
C VAL A 568 10.09 -14.36 -15.28
N GLU A 569 11.34 -14.22 -14.86
CA GLU A 569 12.15 -15.41 -14.61
C GLU A 569 11.69 -16.21 -13.39
N GLY A 570 11.24 -15.53 -12.32
CA GLY A 570 10.62 -16.19 -11.16
C GLY A 570 9.35 -16.96 -11.53
N LEU A 571 8.54 -16.42 -12.45
CA LEU A 571 7.37 -17.11 -12.99
C LEU A 571 7.74 -18.39 -13.78
N ILE A 572 8.82 -18.35 -14.56
CA ILE A 572 9.37 -19.54 -15.24
C ILE A 572 9.84 -20.57 -14.20
N ASP A 573 10.58 -20.14 -13.19
CA ASP A 573 11.06 -21.01 -12.11
C ASP A 573 9.90 -21.69 -11.38
N LEU A 574 8.85 -20.94 -11.04
CA LEU A 574 7.66 -21.46 -10.37
C LEU A 574 6.95 -22.52 -11.21
N ARG A 575 6.76 -22.28 -12.51
CA ARG A 575 6.16 -23.26 -13.44
C ARG A 575 6.97 -24.54 -13.56
N GLN A 576 8.29 -24.40 -13.63
CA GLN A 576 9.22 -25.52 -13.67
C GLN A 576 9.41 -26.18 -12.29
N GLY A 577 8.57 -25.82 -11.30
CA GLY A 577 8.53 -26.44 -9.99
C GLY A 577 9.66 -26.01 -9.05
N ARG A 578 10.46 -25.00 -9.40
CA ARG A 578 11.56 -24.49 -8.59
C ARG A 578 11.08 -23.38 -7.67
N LEU A 579 10.26 -23.74 -6.68
CA LEU A 579 9.59 -22.78 -5.79
C LEU A 579 10.58 -21.92 -4.99
N GLN A 580 11.67 -22.51 -4.51
CA GLN A 580 12.67 -21.76 -3.73
C GLN A 580 13.37 -20.69 -4.58
N GLN A 581 13.71 -21.02 -5.82
CA GLN A 581 14.31 -20.07 -6.76
C GLN A 581 13.32 -18.97 -7.16
N ALA A 582 12.06 -19.34 -7.43
CA ALA A 582 11.01 -18.39 -7.71
C ALA A 582 10.83 -17.38 -6.56
N LEU A 583 10.74 -17.86 -5.32
CA LEU A 583 10.67 -17.00 -4.12
C LEU A 583 11.87 -16.06 -4.01
N ALA A 584 13.09 -16.54 -4.24
CA ALA A 584 14.28 -15.69 -4.22
C ALA A 584 14.21 -14.57 -5.27
N ARG A 585 13.77 -14.88 -6.48
CA ARG A 585 13.59 -13.88 -7.54
C ARG A 585 12.47 -12.89 -7.27
N PHE A 586 11.33 -13.36 -6.77
CA PHE A 586 10.23 -12.48 -6.41
C PHE A 586 10.63 -11.52 -5.30
N ARG A 587 11.42 -11.96 -4.32
CA ARG A 587 12.03 -11.05 -3.33
C ARG A 587 12.91 -10.02 -4.00
N ILE A 588 13.86 -10.41 -4.85
CA ILE A 588 14.73 -9.46 -5.56
C ILE A 588 13.91 -8.45 -6.39
N ALA A 589 12.87 -8.92 -7.08
CA ALA A 589 12.00 -8.09 -7.89
C ALA A 589 11.20 -7.10 -7.03
N ALA A 590 10.59 -7.56 -5.94
CA ALA A 590 9.83 -6.72 -5.02
C ALA A 590 10.76 -5.75 -4.26
N SER A 591 12.02 -6.12 -4.10
CA SER A 591 13.01 -5.41 -3.32
C SER A 591 13.90 -4.41 -4.06
N THR A 592 13.84 -4.42 -5.39
CA THR A 592 14.57 -3.48 -6.23
C THR A 592 13.92 -2.09 -6.11
N MET A 593 14.29 -1.35 -5.05
CA MET A 593 13.86 0.03 -4.84
C MET A 593 14.40 0.95 -5.94
N LEU A 594 13.58 1.89 -6.44
CA LEU A 594 14.08 3.03 -7.22
C LEU A 594 14.97 3.90 -6.31
N PRO A 595 16.24 4.21 -6.64
CA PRO A 595 17.20 4.80 -5.70
C PRO A 595 16.91 6.25 -5.34
N ASN A 596 15.90 6.88 -5.98
CA ASN A 596 15.41 8.20 -5.65
C ASN A 596 13.91 8.17 -5.37
N ARG A 597 13.59 8.58 -4.14
CA ARG A 597 12.28 8.52 -3.45
C ARG A 597 11.10 9.17 -4.18
N PHE A 598 10.59 8.63 -5.30
CA PHE A 598 9.30 9.08 -5.85
C PHE A 598 8.60 7.97 -6.68
N GLY A 599 7.66 7.27 -6.04
CA GLY A 599 6.46 6.74 -6.70
C GLY A 599 6.28 5.22 -6.62
N PRO A 600 5.03 4.72 -6.58
CA PRO A 600 4.75 3.33 -6.83
C PRO A 600 4.75 3.22 -8.35
N THR A 601 5.84 2.70 -8.90
CA THR A 601 5.67 1.97 -10.17
C THR A 601 4.83 0.74 -9.83
N ASN A 602 3.83 0.43 -10.66
CA ASN A 602 3.04 -0.80 -10.49
C ASN A 602 3.91 -2.08 -10.55
N GLY A 603 5.18 -1.95 -10.94
CA GLY A 603 6.18 -3.03 -10.88
C GLY A 603 6.32 -3.63 -9.48
N ASN A 604 6.34 -2.81 -8.41
CA ASN A 604 6.43 -3.33 -7.03
C ASN A 604 5.16 -4.09 -6.63
N ALA A 605 3.98 -3.59 -7.02
CA ALA A 605 2.71 -4.26 -6.76
C ALA A 605 2.63 -5.61 -7.47
N MET A 606 3.08 -5.67 -8.73
CA MET A 606 3.22 -6.92 -9.48
C MET A 606 4.11 -7.92 -8.75
N ALA A 607 5.34 -7.52 -8.40
CA ALA A 607 6.31 -8.42 -7.79
C ALA A 607 5.84 -8.90 -6.40
N GLY A 608 5.18 -8.02 -5.65
CA GLY A 608 4.58 -8.33 -4.36
C GLY A 608 3.45 -9.37 -4.43
N ILE A 609 2.60 -9.33 -5.47
CA ILE A 609 1.57 -10.36 -5.69
C ILE A 609 2.20 -11.72 -6.00
N LEU A 610 3.26 -11.75 -6.83
CA LEU A 610 3.98 -12.99 -7.16
C LEU A 610 4.72 -13.56 -5.95
N LEU A 611 5.30 -12.69 -5.11
CA LEU A 611 5.88 -13.09 -3.83
C LEU A 611 4.82 -13.70 -2.92
N ALA A 612 3.64 -13.08 -2.83
CA ALA A 612 2.53 -13.62 -2.05
C ALA A 612 2.04 -14.98 -2.58
N GLU A 613 2.04 -15.20 -3.90
CA GLU A 613 1.74 -16.52 -4.49
C GLU A 613 2.76 -17.57 -4.02
N GLY A 614 4.06 -17.27 -4.12
CA GLY A 614 5.10 -18.18 -3.68
C GLY A 614 5.02 -18.48 -2.17
N LEU A 615 4.75 -17.46 -1.35
CA LEU A 615 4.58 -17.61 0.10
C LEU A 615 3.35 -18.47 0.42
N TYR A 616 2.24 -18.21 -0.26
CA TYR A 616 1.05 -19.06 -0.18
C TYR A 616 1.39 -20.50 -0.52
N GLU A 617 1.99 -20.77 -1.69
CA GLU A 617 2.37 -22.14 -2.09
C GLU A 617 3.27 -22.85 -1.07
N SER A 618 4.16 -22.10 -0.40
CA SER A 618 5.01 -22.61 0.67
C SER A 618 4.29 -22.88 2.00
N GLY A 619 3.03 -22.47 2.14
CA GLY A 619 2.19 -22.65 3.34
C GLY A 619 2.16 -21.45 4.29
N ASP A 620 2.68 -20.29 3.91
CA ASP A 620 2.63 -19.05 4.72
C ASP A 620 1.42 -18.18 4.31
N SER A 621 0.21 -18.69 4.58
CA SER A 621 -1.06 -18.03 4.22
C SER A 621 -1.23 -16.66 4.87
N GLU A 622 -0.71 -16.48 6.09
CA GLU A 622 -0.80 -15.23 6.84
C GLU A 622 -0.03 -14.10 6.16
N ARG A 623 1.26 -14.31 5.82
CA ARG A 623 2.05 -13.30 5.11
C ARG A 623 1.52 -13.06 3.70
N ALA A 624 1.09 -14.11 3.01
CA ALA A 624 0.48 -13.97 1.69
C ALA A 624 -0.76 -13.08 1.72
N SER A 625 -1.69 -13.30 2.67
CA SER A 625 -2.90 -12.48 2.82
C SER A 625 -2.57 -11.02 3.10
N ARG A 626 -1.63 -10.76 4.02
CA ARG A 626 -1.23 -9.40 4.36
C ARG A 626 -0.59 -8.67 3.15
N LEU A 627 0.30 -9.31 2.39
CA LEU A 627 0.86 -8.73 1.16
C LEU A 627 -0.20 -8.43 0.11
N LEU A 628 -1.13 -9.36 -0.12
CA LEU A 628 -2.17 -9.18 -1.14
C LEU A 628 -3.13 -8.06 -0.77
N ASN A 629 -3.46 -7.88 0.50
CA ASN A 629 -4.28 -6.76 0.94
C ASN A 629 -3.62 -5.39 0.69
N VAL A 630 -2.28 -5.33 0.63
CA VAL A 630 -1.53 -4.10 0.25
C VAL A 630 -1.44 -3.95 -1.27
N TYR A 631 -1.05 -5.01 -1.97
CA TYR A 631 -0.65 -4.93 -3.38
C TYR A 631 -1.76 -5.17 -4.40
N LEU A 632 -2.81 -5.91 -4.03
CA LEU A 632 -3.94 -6.16 -4.93
C LEU A 632 -4.75 -4.90 -5.23
N PRO A 633 -5.05 -4.00 -4.26
CA PRO A 633 -5.71 -2.73 -4.55
C PRO A 633 -4.91 -1.85 -5.51
N LEU A 634 -3.57 -1.86 -5.40
CA LEU A 634 -2.67 -1.13 -6.30
C LEU A 634 -2.70 -1.66 -7.74
N SER A 635 -3.07 -2.93 -7.91
CA SER A 635 -3.06 -3.63 -9.20
C SER A 635 -4.42 -3.67 -9.88
N ARG A 636 -5.47 -3.07 -9.30
CA ARG A 636 -6.84 -3.12 -9.84
C ARG A 636 -6.91 -2.64 -11.30
N ASP A 637 -6.43 -1.43 -11.56
CA ASP A 637 -6.57 -0.80 -12.87
C ASP A 637 -5.38 -1.08 -13.80
N LEU A 638 -4.21 -1.35 -13.22
CA LEU A 638 -2.92 -1.38 -13.93
C LEU A 638 -2.23 -2.75 -13.87
N GLY A 639 -2.74 -3.66 -13.04
CA GLY A 639 -2.19 -5.00 -12.89
C GLY A 639 -2.36 -5.84 -14.15
N LEU A 640 -1.43 -6.78 -14.32
CA LEU A 640 -1.47 -7.74 -15.40
C LEU A 640 -2.51 -8.82 -15.09
N PRO A 641 -3.20 -9.37 -16.10
CA PRO A 641 -4.28 -10.33 -15.88
C PRO A 641 -3.88 -11.52 -14.98
N ASP A 642 -2.68 -12.09 -15.18
CA ASP A 642 -2.19 -13.20 -14.35
C ASP A 642 -2.10 -12.85 -12.85
N GLN A 643 -1.59 -11.66 -12.50
CA GLN A 643 -1.46 -11.26 -11.09
C GLN A 643 -2.81 -10.97 -10.45
N ILE A 644 -3.71 -10.36 -11.21
CA ILE A 644 -5.06 -10.06 -10.71
C ILE A 644 -5.78 -11.38 -10.41
N ILE A 645 -5.71 -12.36 -11.32
CA ILE A 645 -6.28 -13.69 -11.11
C ILE A 645 -5.65 -14.34 -9.87
N THR A 646 -4.33 -14.45 -9.82
CA THR A 646 -3.62 -15.10 -8.72
C THR A 646 -3.94 -14.45 -7.37
N GLY A 647 -3.89 -13.12 -7.29
CA GLY A 647 -4.13 -12.40 -6.03
C GLY A 647 -5.53 -12.64 -5.47
N HIS A 648 -6.56 -12.54 -6.30
CA HIS A 648 -7.94 -12.81 -5.88
C HIS A 648 -8.18 -14.29 -5.55
N ALA A 649 -7.62 -15.20 -6.36
CA ALA A 649 -7.75 -16.65 -6.12
C ALA A 649 -7.09 -17.06 -4.79
N VAL A 650 -5.90 -16.54 -4.49
CA VAL A 650 -5.21 -16.81 -3.22
C VAL A 650 -6.00 -16.25 -2.04
N LEU A 651 -6.48 -15.01 -2.09
CA LEU A 651 -7.32 -14.44 -1.02
C LEU A 651 -8.62 -15.22 -0.81
N ALA A 652 -9.27 -15.65 -1.90
CA ALA A 652 -10.47 -16.48 -1.81
C ALA A 652 -10.20 -17.83 -1.14
N ARG A 653 -9.08 -18.49 -1.48
CA ARG A 653 -8.68 -19.75 -0.87
C ARG A 653 -8.33 -19.60 0.62
N ILE A 654 -7.64 -18.53 1.00
CA ILE A 654 -7.32 -18.22 2.40
C ILE A 654 -8.59 -17.93 3.20
N ALA A 655 -9.52 -17.13 2.66
CA ALA A 655 -10.82 -16.88 3.32
C ALA A 655 -11.62 -18.18 3.50
N PHE A 656 -11.64 -19.04 2.48
CA PHE A 656 -12.30 -20.34 2.57
C PHE A 656 -11.68 -21.24 3.64
N GLU A 657 -10.36 -21.27 3.75
CA GLU A 657 -9.63 -22.00 4.82
C GLU A 657 -10.01 -21.50 6.21
N ARG A 658 -10.13 -20.17 6.40
CA ARG A 658 -10.58 -19.54 7.64
C ARG A 658 -12.07 -19.74 7.93
N ARG A 659 -12.79 -20.46 7.07
CA ARG A 659 -14.25 -20.67 7.10
C ARG A 659 -15.06 -19.40 6.88
N GLU A 660 -14.44 -18.36 6.31
CA GLU A 660 -15.06 -17.09 5.94
C GLU A 660 -15.65 -17.20 4.52
N THR A 661 -16.65 -18.07 4.36
CA THR A 661 -17.19 -18.44 3.03
C THR A 661 -17.73 -17.24 2.26
N ASP A 662 -18.40 -16.31 2.93
CA ASP A 662 -18.94 -15.10 2.27
C ASP A 662 -17.81 -14.22 1.73
N GLN A 663 -16.73 -14.05 2.51
CA GLN A 663 -15.56 -13.29 2.09
C GLN A 663 -14.85 -13.94 0.90
N ALA A 664 -14.77 -15.28 0.86
CA ALA A 664 -14.23 -16.00 -0.28
C ALA A 664 -15.02 -15.72 -1.57
N HIS A 665 -16.36 -15.74 -1.49
CA HIS A 665 -17.22 -15.41 -2.62
C HIS A 665 -17.13 -13.94 -3.02
N GLU A 666 -16.95 -13.04 -2.06
CA GLU A 666 -16.75 -11.61 -2.33
C GLU A 666 -15.48 -11.36 -3.15
N TRP A 667 -14.35 -11.99 -2.80
CA TRP A 667 -13.12 -11.88 -3.58
C TRP A 667 -13.30 -12.36 -5.03
N LEU A 668 -14.03 -13.47 -5.23
CA LEU A 668 -14.31 -13.99 -6.57
C LEU A 668 -15.30 -13.09 -7.34
N ALA A 669 -16.27 -12.48 -6.66
CA ALA A 669 -17.18 -11.51 -7.26
C ALA A 669 -16.45 -10.23 -7.68
N GLN A 670 -15.48 -9.76 -6.89
CA GLN A 670 -14.62 -8.64 -7.25
C GLN A 670 -13.77 -8.95 -8.49
N LEU A 671 -13.19 -10.15 -8.57
CA LEU A 671 -12.44 -10.60 -9.74
C LEU A 671 -13.29 -10.61 -11.02
N GLU A 672 -14.51 -11.15 -10.92
CA GLU A 672 -15.49 -11.17 -12.01
C GLU A 672 -15.90 -9.75 -12.45
N ALA A 673 -16.28 -8.89 -11.51
CA ALA A 673 -16.66 -7.51 -11.78
C ALA A 673 -15.52 -6.74 -12.47
N LEU A 674 -14.27 -6.96 -12.04
CA LEU A 674 -13.09 -6.37 -12.65
C LEU A 674 -12.85 -6.90 -14.08
N GLY A 675 -13.06 -8.20 -14.30
CA GLY A 675 -13.03 -8.82 -15.61
C GLY A 675 -14.01 -8.18 -16.58
N HIS A 676 -15.26 -7.96 -16.17
CA HIS A 676 -16.26 -7.26 -16.98
C HIS A 676 -15.89 -5.80 -17.23
N HIS A 677 -15.48 -5.06 -16.19
CA HIS A 677 -15.12 -3.66 -16.30
C HIS A 677 -13.93 -3.42 -17.26
N ARG A 678 -12.95 -4.32 -17.26
CA ARG A 678 -11.74 -4.21 -18.10
C ARG A 678 -11.85 -4.93 -19.44
N GLY A 679 -12.96 -5.63 -19.72
CA GLY A 679 -13.10 -6.47 -20.92
C GLY A 679 -12.13 -7.66 -20.97
N LEU A 680 -11.72 -8.18 -19.81
CA LEU A 680 -10.76 -9.28 -19.69
C LEU A 680 -11.51 -10.59 -19.35
N THR A 681 -11.93 -11.33 -20.38
CA THR A 681 -12.70 -12.58 -20.23
C THR A 681 -12.01 -13.60 -19.32
N ARG A 682 -10.68 -13.69 -19.36
CA ARG A 682 -9.91 -14.65 -18.55
C ARG A 682 -10.06 -14.45 -17.05
N LEU A 683 -10.25 -13.22 -16.57
CA LEU A 683 -10.53 -12.94 -15.14
C LEU A 683 -11.87 -13.53 -14.72
N VAL A 684 -12.91 -13.33 -15.54
CA VAL A 684 -14.25 -13.86 -15.29
C VAL A 684 -14.21 -15.39 -15.25
N MET A 685 -13.55 -16.02 -16.23
CA MET A 685 -13.47 -17.47 -16.29
C MET A 685 -12.66 -18.06 -15.13
N ALA A 686 -11.57 -17.40 -14.71
CA ALA A 686 -10.80 -17.83 -13.56
C ALA A 686 -11.62 -17.77 -12.25
N ALA A 687 -12.45 -16.73 -12.07
CA ALA A 687 -13.37 -16.65 -10.94
C ALA A 687 -14.36 -17.83 -10.93
N MET A 688 -14.88 -18.24 -12.10
CA MET A 688 -15.78 -19.38 -12.21
C MET A 688 -15.09 -20.71 -11.89
N LEU A 689 -13.84 -20.91 -12.34
CA LEU A 689 -13.08 -22.12 -12.02
C LEU A 689 -12.79 -22.24 -10.51
N GLU A 690 -12.42 -21.13 -9.85
CA GLU A 690 -12.27 -21.13 -8.38
C GLU A 690 -13.59 -21.39 -7.67
N ARG A 691 -14.72 -20.83 -8.13
CA ARG A 691 -16.05 -21.16 -7.58
C ARG A 691 -16.38 -22.64 -7.73
N ALA A 692 -16.06 -23.24 -8.87
CA ALA A 692 -16.25 -24.67 -9.08
C ALA A 692 -15.43 -25.50 -8.08
N ARG A 693 -14.17 -25.11 -7.84
CA ARG A 693 -13.30 -25.73 -6.85
C ARG A 693 -13.88 -25.62 -5.44
N LEU A 694 -14.33 -24.42 -5.02
CA LEU A 694 -14.95 -24.21 -3.71
C LEU A 694 -16.25 -25.03 -3.56
N ALA A 695 -17.07 -25.12 -4.61
CA ALA A 695 -18.28 -25.93 -4.61
C ALA A 695 -17.98 -27.42 -4.45
N LEU A 696 -16.96 -27.95 -5.16
CA LEU A 696 -16.51 -29.34 -4.96
C LEU A 696 -16.02 -29.59 -3.53
N ARG A 697 -15.27 -28.64 -2.95
CA ARG A 697 -14.79 -28.69 -1.56
C ARG A 697 -15.94 -28.70 -0.54
N GLN A 698 -17.08 -28.13 -0.87
CA GLN A 698 -18.30 -28.18 -0.08
C GLN A 698 -19.19 -29.41 -0.38
N GLY A 699 -18.79 -30.27 -1.33
CA GLY A 699 -19.57 -31.42 -1.79
C GLY A 699 -20.71 -31.08 -2.76
N ASN A 700 -20.79 -29.85 -3.25
CA ASN A 700 -21.83 -29.40 -4.18
C ASN A 700 -21.40 -29.61 -5.65
N VAL A 701 -21.55 -30.85 -6.12
CA VAL A 701 -21.18 -31.24 -7.49
C VAL A 701 -21.98 -30.49 -8.56
N HIS A 702 -23.27 -30.21 -8.31
CA HIS A 702 -24.12 -29.50 -9.27
C HIS A 702 -23.65 -28.06 -9.50
N ALA A 703 -23.40 -27.31 -8.42
CA ALA A 703 -22.88 -25.95 -8.54
C ALA A 703 -21.50 -25.91 -9.20
N ALA A 704 -20.65 -26.92 -8.93
CA ALA A 704 -19.36 -27.05 -9.59
C ALA A 704 -19.49 -27.29 -11.09
N GLN A 705 -20.43 -28.15 -11.50
CA GLN A 705 -20.70 -28.42 -12.91
C GLN A 705 -21.19 -27.17 -13.64
N GLU A 706 -22.17 -26.43 -13.08
CA GLU A 706 -22.64 -25.18 -13.67
C GLU A 706 -21.51 -24.15 -13.83
N ALA A 707 -20.65 -24.02 -12.82
CA ALA A 707 -19.54 -23.08 -12.86
C ALA A 707 -18.50 -23.47 -13.94
N ILE A 708 -18.21 -24.77 -14.11
CA ILE A 708 -17.35 -25.28 -15.19
C ILE A 708 -17.97 -25.05 -16.56
N GLU A 709 -19.28 -25.26 -16.71
CA GLU A 709 -20.00 -25.02 -17.96
C GLU A 709 -19.97 -23.54 -18.34
N ARG A 710 -20.17 -22.62 -17.38
CA ARG A 710 -20.01 -21.17 -17.59
C ARG A 710 -18.57 -20.78 -17.92
N ALA A 711 -17.59 -21.49 -17.36
CA ALA A 711 -16.18 -21.26 -17.63
C ALA A 711 -15.74 -21.76 -19.02
N ALA A 712 -16.50 -22.64 -19.68
CA ALA A 712 -16.06 -23.43 -20.83
C ALA A 712 -16.11 -22.70 -22.20
N ASP A 713 -15.62 -21.46 -22.29
CA ASP A 713 -15.50 -20.76 -23.58
C ASP A 713 -14.46 -21.43 -24.50
N PRO A 714 -14.86 -22.08 -25.61
CA PRO A 714 -13.93 -22.76 -26.50
C PRO A 714 -12.97 -21.83 -27.25
N ALA A 715 -13.25 -20.53 -27.34
CA ALA A 715 -12.34 -19.56 -27.95
C ALA A 715 -11.19 -19.20 -27.00
N LEU A 716 -11.47 -19.12 -25.70
CA LEU A 716 -10.47 -18.80 -24.67
C LEU A 716 -9.53 -19.97 -24.38
N TRP A 717 -10.09 -21.18 -24.25
CA TRP A 717 -9.32 -22.38 -23.88
C TRP A 717 -8.76 -23.15 -25.07
N ARG A 718 -8.81 -22.57 -26.27
CA ARG A 718 -8.19 -23.12 -27.48
C ARG A 718 -6.66 -23.01 -27.41
N THR A 719 -6.05 -23.70 -26.46
CA THR A 719 -4.59 -23.74 -26.31
C THR A 719 -3.99 -24.85 -27.15
N ARG A 720 -2.91 -24.55 -27.87
CA ARG A 720 -2.03 -25.60 -28.40
C ARG A 720 -1.38 -26.35 -27.22
N PRO A 721 -1.04 -27.64 -27.37
CA PRO A 721 -0.24 -28.34 -26.37
C PRO A 721 1.01 -27.52 -26.01
N GLY A 722 1.24 -27.30 -24.72
CA GLY A 722 2.38 -26.50 -24.20
C GLY A 722 2.13 -24.99 -24.07
N VAL A 723 1.00 -24.45 -24.54
CA VAL A 723 0.64 -23.04 -24.35
C VAL A 723 -0.28 -22.90 -23.15
N SER A 724 0.19 -22.24 -22.10
CA SER A 724 -0.64 -21.92 -20.93
C SER A 724 -0.23 -20.57 -20.37
N SER A 725 -1.17 -19.78 -19.86
CA SER A 725 -0.89 -18.53 -19.13
C SER A 725 -0.51 -18.82 -17.68
N PHE A 726 0.33 -17.97 -17.06
CA PHE A 726 0.91 -18.29 -15.75
C PHE A 726 -0.13 -18.56 -14.66
N ALA A 727 -1.20 -17.77 -14.59
CA ALA A 727 -2.27 -17.98 -13.63
C ALA A 727 -3.10 -19.25 -13.91
N SER A 728 -3.11 -19.73 -15.16
CA SER A 728 -3.81 -20.96 -15.56
C SER A 728 -2.92 -22.21 -15.54
N ASP A 729 -1.74 -22.15 -14.92
CA ASP A 729 -0.82 -23.29 -14.85
C ASP A 729 -1.42 -24.47 -14.07
N VAL A 730 -1.97 -24.19 -12.88
CA VAL A 730 -2.55 -25.17 -11.94
C VAL A 730 -4.06 -25.04 -11.74
N GLU A 731 -4.71 -24.15 -12.50
CA GLU A 731 -6.17 -24.02 -12.58
C GLU A 731 -6.59 -23.59 -13.99
N ASP A 732 -7.11 -24.54 -14.76
CA ASP A 732 -7.67 -24.32 -16.08
C ASP A 732 -8.92 -25.19 -16.28
N ILE A 733 -9.58 -25.04 -17.43
CA ILE A 733 -10.79 -25.82 -17.73
C ILE A 733 -10.54 -27.34 -17.72
N THR A 734 -9.35 -27.79 -18.10
CA THR A 734 -8.99 -29.20 -18.15
C THR A 734 -8.90 -29.78 -16.74
N LEU A 735 -8.14 -29.14 -15.84
CA LEU A 735 -8.05 -29.52 -14.44
C LEU A 735 -9.39 -29.42 -13.72
N GLY A 736 -10.19 -28.38 -14.01
CA GLY A 736 -11.55 -28.23 -13.48
C GLY A 736 -12.44 -29.42 -13.84
N ARG A 737 -12.44 -29.84 -15.11
CA ARG A 737 -13.19 -31.03 -15.58
C ARG A 737 -12.67 -32.33 -14.97
N LEU A 738 -11.35 -32.54 -14.95
CA LEU A 738 -10.76 -33.73 -14.34
C LEU A 738 -11.14 -33.83 -12.84
N ARG A 739 -11.14 -32.71 -12.11
CA ARG A 739 -11.62 -32.69 -10.73
C ARG A 739 -13.10 -33.02 -10.64
N LEU A 740 -13.95 -32.40 -11.44
CA LEU A 740 -15.39 -32.70 -11.46
C LEU A 740 -15.65 -34.19 -11.73
N ASP A 741 -14.97 -34.77 -12.72
CA ASP A 741 -15.11 -36.17 -13.08
C ASP A 741 -14.64 -37.12 -11.97
N LEU A 742 -13.54 -36.78 -11.27
CA LEU A 742 -13.09 -37.51 -10.08
C LEU A 742 -14.13 -37.52 -8.95
N TYR A 743 -14.88 -36.42 -8.80
CA TYR A 743 -15.95 -36.31 -7.79
C TYR A 743 -17.24 -36.99 -8.21
N ALA A 744 -17.66 -36.82 -9.46
CA ALA A 744 -18.95 -37.28 -9.96
C ALA A 744 -18.94 -38.75 -10.39
N ARG A 745 -17.90 -39.18 -11.11
CA ARG A 745 -17.80 -40.51 -11.75
C ARG A 745 -16.35 -41.00 -11.77
N PRO A 746 -15.73 -41.28 -10.60
CA PRO A 746 -14.37 -41.80 -10.57
C PRO A 746 -14.29 -43.14 -11.30
N GLY A 747 -13.27 -43.32 -12.15
CA GLY A 747 -13.08 -44.54 -12.90
C GLY A 747 -11.81 -44.52 -13.75
N THR A 748 -11.52 -45.66 -14.37
CA THR A 748 -10.35 -45.85 -15.25
C THR A 748 -10.20 -44.78 -16.34
N PRO A 749 -11.28 -44.31 -17.04
CA PRO A 749 -11.13 -43.29 -18.07
C PRO A 749 -10.62 -41.95 -17.54
N VAL A 750 -11.04 -41.56 -16.32
CA VAL A 750 -10.59 -40.33 -15.68
C VAL A 750 -9.12 -40.45 -15.28
N ARG A 751 -8.73 -41.60 -14.74
CA ARG A 751 -7.33 -41.91 -14.41
C ARG A 751 -6.42 -41.82 -15.64
N GLU A 752 -6.79 -42.48 -16.73
CA GLU A 752 -6.03 -42.45 -17.99
C GLU A 752 -5.96 -41.04 -18.61
N ALA A 753 -7.00 -40.22 -18.43
CA ALA A 753 -6.96 -38.82 -18.82
C ALA A 753 -5.94 -38.02 -17.99
N ILE A 754 -5.91 -38.22 -16.66
CA ILE A 754 -4.92 -37.58 -15.78
C ILE A 754 -3.50 -38.04 -16.13
N GLU A 755 -3.28 -39.33 -16.41
CA GLU A 755 -1.96 -39.86 -16.81
C GLU A 755 -1.45 -39.24 -18.11
N ARG A 756 -2.32 -39.07 -19.12
CA ARG A 756 -1.97 -38.38 -20.38
C ARG A 756 -1.60 -36.92 -20.15
N GLU A 757 -2.39 -36.20 -19.36
CA GLU A 757 -2.10 -34.81 -19.01
C GLU A 757 -0.80 -34.69 -18.19
N LEU A 758 -0.55 -35.63 -17.28
CA LEU A 758 0.68 -35.67 -16.49
C LEU A 758 1.91 -35.88 -17.38
N ALA A 759 1.84 -36.82 -18.33
CA ALA A 759 2.92 -37.06 -19.28
C ALA A 759 3.17 -35.83 -20.17
N ALA A 760 2.10 -35.16 -20.63
CA ALA A 760 2.20 -33.93 -21.41
C ALA A 760 2.82 -32.79 -20.60
N ALA A 761 2.41 -32.59 -19.34
CA ALA A 761 2.99 -31.58 -18.46
C ALA A 761 4.48 -31.87 -18.18
N ALA A 762 4.83 -33.13 -17.96
CA ALA A 762 6.20 -33.55 -17.76
C ALA A 762 7.09 -33.28 -18.99
N GLY A 763 6.62 -33.68 -20.17
CA GLY A 763 7.34 -33.44 -21.44
C GLY A 763 7.55 -31.97 -21.77
N ASN A 764 6.61 -31.09 -21.35
CA ASN A 764 6.69 -29.65 -21.54
C ASN A 764 7.35 -28.89 -20.36
N GLN A 765 8.02 -29.59 -19.44
CA GLN A 765 8.69 -29.01 -18.27
C GLN A 765 7.76 -28.19 -17.33
N LEU A 766 6.45 -28.45 -17.33
CA LEU A 766 5.47 -27.83 -16.44
C LEU A 766 5.40 -28.60 -15.10
N MET A 767 6.49 -28.59 -14.32
CA MET A 767 6.62 -29.48 -13.15
C MET A 767 5.64 -29.13 -12.02
N ARG A 768 5.26 -27.85 -11.84
CA ARG A 768 4.22 -27.47 -10.86
C ARG A 768 2.87 -28.07 -11.24
N ARG A 769 2.49 -28.00 -12.51
CA ARG A 769 1.30 -28.69 -13.05
C ARG A 769 1.41 -30.21 -12.95
N ALA A 770 2.58 -30.78 -13.26
CA ALA A 770 2.81 -32.21 -13.13
C ALA A 770 2.67 -32.69 -11.67
N LEU A 771 3.13 -31.90 -10.70
CA LEU A 771 2.89 -32.17 -9.28
C LEU A 771 1.39 -32.17 -8.97
N LYS A 772 0.64 -31.19 -9.48
CA LYS A 772 -0.81 -31.11 -9.31
C LYS A 772 -1.54 -32.34 -9.85
N LEU A 773 -1.21 -32.72 -11.09
CA LEU A 773 -1.79 -33.88 -11.76
C LEU A 773 -1.41 -35.19 -11.05
N ARG A 774 -0.21 -35.30 -10.48
CA ARG A 774 0.21 -36.45 -9.69
C ARG A 774 -0.60 -36.59 -8.39
N ILE A 775 -0.95 -35.48 -7.73
CA ILE A 775 -1.85 -35.47 -6.57
C ILE A 775 -3.25 -35.98 -6.97
N LEU A 776 -3.79 -35.47 -8.08
CA LEU A 776 -5.08 -35.93 -8.61
C LEU A 776 -5.04 -37.41 -9.04
N LEU A 777 -3.91 -37.88 -9.58
CA LEU A 777 -3.72 -39.28 -9.95
C LEU A 777 -3.74 -40.19 -8.73
N ALA A 778 -3.07 -39.81 -7.64
CA ALA A 778 -3.14 -40.54 -6.38
C ALA A 778 -4.58 -40.61 -5.84
N GLN A 779 -5.33 -39.49 -5.93
CA GLN A 779 -6.74 -39.46 -5.56
C GLN A 779 -7.59 -40.38 -6.47
N ALA A 780 -7.31 -40.42 -7.78
CA ALA A 780 -7.97 -41.31 -8.72
C ALA A 780 -7.76 -42.78 -8.33
N TRP A 781 -6.52 -43.19 -8.05
CA TRP A 781 -6.19 -44.55 -7.61
C TRP A 781 -6.92 -44.94 -6.32
N GLN A 782 -6.96 -44.02 -5.34
CA GLN A 782 -7.67 -44.24 -4.08
C GLN A 782 -9.17 -44.44 -4.32
N ARG A 783 -9.78 -43.63 -5.19
CA ARG A 783 -11.22 -43.71 -5.52
C ARG A 783 -11.56 -44.94 -6.37
N THR A 784 -10.62 -45.49 -7.13
CA THR A 784 -10.79 -46.76 -7.85
C THR A 784 -10.51 -48.00 -6.98
N GLY A 785 -10.13 -47.82 -5.71
CA GLY A 785 -9.94 -48.90 -4.75
C GLY A 785 -8.51 -49.45 -4.65
N ASP A 786 -7.53 -48.85 -5.32
CA ASP A 786 -6.12 -49.27 -5.27
C ASP A 786 -5.29 -48.32 -4.39
N GLY A 787 -5.47 -48.47 -3.08
CA GLY A 787 -4.75 -47.64 -2.09
C GLY A 787 -3.24 -47.86 -2.09
N ALA A 788 -2.75 -49.02 -2.55
CA ALA A 788 -1.31 -49.29 -2.62
C ALA A 788 -0.65 -48.40 -3.67
N HIS A 789 -1.20 -48.36 -4.88
CA HIS A 789 -0.71 -47.46 -5.94
C HIS A 789 -0.94 -45.99 -5.57
N ALA A 790 -2.08 -45.65 -4.95
CA ALA A 790 -2.35 -44.29 -4.48
C ALA A 790 -1.23 -43.76 -3.57
N LEU A 791 -0.75 -44.57 -2.63
CA LEU A 791 0.31 -44.20 -1.70
C LEU A 791 1.71 -44.13 -2.34
N VAL A 792 1.98 -44.97 -3.35
CA VAL A 792 3.23 -44.87 -4.13
C VAL A 792 3.27 -43.55 -4.90
N VAL A 793 2.20 -43.25 -5.63
CA VAL A 793 2.07 -42.02 -6.44
C VAL A 793 2.10 -40.77 -5.54
N MET A 794 1.39 -40.80 -4.40
CA MET A 794 1.44 -39.72 -3.42
C MET A 794 2.84 -39.57 -2.81
N GLY A 795 3.55 -40.67 -2.56
CA GLY A 795 4.93 -40.66 -2.10
C GLY A 795 5.90 -39.91 -3.01
N GLU A 796 5.80 -40.14 -4.32
CA GLU A 796 6.58 -39.39 -5.30
C GLU A 796 6.25 -37.89 -5.27
N ALA A 797 4.96 -37.55 -5.19
CA ALA A 797 4.52 -36.16 -5.09
C ALA A 797 5.08 -35.51 -3.83
N LEU A 798 5.02 -36.19 -2.68
CA LEU A 798 5.54 -35.69 -1.40
C LEU A 798 7.05 -35.47 -1.41
N ARG A 799 7.84 -36.38 -2.01
CA ARG A 799 9.29 -36.19 -2.13
C ARG A 799 9.64 -34.96 -2.96
N PHE A 800 8.95 -34.77 -4.09
CA PHE A 800 9.11 -33.56 -4.91
C PHE A 800 8.68 -32.30 -4.15
N GLY A 801 7.51 -32.34 -3.49
CA GLY A 801 7.00 -31.24 -2.68
C GLY A 801 7.93 -30.86 -1.53
N ALA A 802 8.54 -31.85 -0.87
CA ALA A 802 9.49 -31.64 0.23
C ALA A 802 10.80 -31.00 -0.23
N ALA A 803 11.31 -31.39 -1.40
CA ALA A 803 12.55 -30.85 -1.95
C ALA A 803 12.44 -29.34 -2.26
N GLU A 804 11.29 -28.90 -2.77
CA GLU A 804 11.06 -27.52 -3.21
C GLU A 804 10.23 -26.68 -2.20
N GLY A 805 9.60 -27.33 -1.23
CA GLY A 805 8.81 -26.69 -0.17
C GLY A 805 7.34 -26.41 -0.52
N PHE A 806 6.73 -27.15 -1.46
CA PHE A 806 5.31 -26.99 -1.79
C PHE A 806 4.41 -27.56 -0.69
N VAL A 807 3.45 -26.76 -0.21
CA VAL A 807 2.49 -27.16 0.84
C VAL A 807 1.05 -27.01 0.36
N ARG A 808 0.65 -25.82 -0.13
CA ARG A 808 -0.76 -25.54 -0.47
C ARG A 808 -1.27 -26.31 -1.67
N ILE A 809 -0.38 -26.66 -2.60
CA ILE A 809 -0.76 -27.51 -3.74
C ILE A 809 -1.40 -28.84 -3.32
N PHE A 810 -1.05 -29.38 -2.13
CA PHE A 810 -1.65 -30.55 -1.50
C PHE A 810 -2.87 -30.18 -0.65
N ALA A 811 -2.72 -29.22 0.27
CA ALA A 811 -3.75 -28.86 1.26
C ALA A 811 -5.06 -28.37 0.61
N ASP A 812 -4.97 -27.72 -0.55
CA ASP A 812 -6.12 -27.15 -1.25
C ASP A 812 -7.04 -28.21 -1.90
N GLU A 813 -6.64 -29.49 -2.02
CA GLU A 813 -7.34 -30.47 -2.86
C GLU A 813 -8.45 -31.30 -2.17
N GLY A 814 -8.61 -31.24 -0.85
CA GLY A 814 -9.68 -32.00 -0.21
C GLY A 814 -9.28 -32.86 0.97
N ASP A 815 -10.31 -33.37 1.63
CA ASP A 815 -10.21 -34.32 2.74
C ASP A 815 -9.65 -35.68 2.31
N ASP A 816 -9.89 -36.09 1.05
CA ASP A 816 -9.33 -37.30 0.47
C ASP A 816 -7.81 -37.20 0.35
N VAL A 817 -7.32 -36.09 -0.20
CA VAL A 817 -5.88 -35.84 -0.35
C VAL A 817 -5.22 -35.69 1.01
N ARG A 818 -5.85 -35.03 1.98
CA ARG A 818 -5.37 -34.96 3.37
C ARG A 818 -5.11 -36.34 3.96
N ARG A 819 -6.05 -37.28 3.81
CA ARG A 819 -5.90 -38.65 4.33
C ARG A 819 -4.75 -39.38 3.64
N LEU A 820 -4.66 -39.29 2.31
CA LEU A 820 -3.55 -39.86 1.54
C LEU A 820 -2.19 -39.28 1.94
N VAL A 821 -2.12 -37.97 2.18
CA VAL A 821 -0.89 -37.30 2.65
C VAL A 821 -0.49 -37.83 4.01
N ALA A 822 -1.41 -37.93 4.97
CA ALA A 822 -1.12 -38.45 6.31
C ALA A 822 -0.60 -39.90 6.26
N ASP A 823 -1.29 -40.77 5.51
CA ASP A 823 -0.92 -42.18 5.36
C ASP A 823 0.44 -42.34 4.66
N ALA A 824 0.71 -41.55 3.61
CA ALA A 824 1.97 -41.58 2.88
C ALA A 824 3.13 -41.04 3.73
N CYS A 825 2.92 -39.94 4.47
CA CYS A 825 3.89 -39.39 5.42
C CYS A 825 4.26 -40.42 6.51
N ALA A 826 3.28 -41.13 7.06
CA ALA A 826 3.52 -42.17 8.07
C ALA A 826 4.39 -43.32 7.53
N ARG A 827 4.19 -43.73 6.27
CA ARG A 827 4.99 -44.79 5.63
C ARG A 827 6.39 -44.35 5.18
N GLN A 828 6.59 -43.06 4.97
CA GLN A 828 7.82 -42.48 4.40
C GLN A 828 8.56 -41.55 5.38
N SER A 829 8.28 -41.67 6.67
CA SER A 829 8.82 -40.81 7.73
C SER A 829 10.35 -40.69 7.72
N ALA A 830 11.07 -41.74 7.29
CA ALA A 830 12.52 -41.72 7.16
C ALA A 830 13.06 -40.91 5.96
N SER A 831 12.23 -40.61 4.96
CA SER A 831 12.62 -39.98 3.70
C SER A 831 12.13 -38.53 3.52
N LEU A 832 11.31 -38.04 4.45
CA LEU A 832 10.75 -36.69 4.42
C LEU A 832 11.28 -35.88 5.62
N PRO A 833 11.68 -34.60 5.43
CA PRO A 833 12.10 -33.77 6.54
C PRO A 833 10.96 -33.58 7.56
N PRO A 834 11.17 -33.85 8.87
CA PRO A 834 10.12 -33.72 9.89
C PRO A 834 9.44 -32.33 9.93
N PRO A 835 10.17 -31.19 9.84
CA PRO A 835 9.54 -29.86 9.84
C PRO A 835 8.61 -29.62 8.64
N TYR A 836 8.93 -30.23 7.49
CA TYR A 836 8.07 -30.15 6.31
C TYR A 836 6.79 -30.96 6.51
N VAL A 837 6.90 -32.17 7.05
CA VAL A 837 5.74 -33.03 7.34
C VAL A 837 4.81 -32.34 8.34
N GLU A 838 5.34 -31.79 9.43
CA GLU A 838 4.54 -31.05 10.42
C GLU A 838 3.78 -29.89 9.78
N LYS A 839 4.48 -29.04 9.01
CA LYS A 839 3.88 -27.91 8.30
C LYS A 839 2.79 -28.35 7.32
N LEU A 840 3.03 -29.43 6.57
CA LEU A 840 2.09 -29.96 5.60
C LEU A 840 0.83 -30.54 6.26
N LEU A 841 0.99 -31.32 7.33
CA LEU A 841 -0.14 -31.90 8.06
C LEU A 841 -0.97 -30.81 8.76
N GLN A 842 -0.30 -29.80 9.34
CA GLN A 842 -0.96 -28.63 9.90
C GLN A 842 -1.77 -27.88 8.85
N ALA A 843 -1.20 -27.62 7.67
CA ALA A 843 -1.89 -26.96 6.57
C ALA A 843 -3.07 -27.80 6.03
N CYS A 844 -2.98 -29.12 6.09
CA CYS A 844 -4.11 -30.00 5.78
C CYS A 844 -5.20 -29.98 6.87
N GLY A 845 -4.96 -29.37 8.04
CA GLY A 845 -5.91 -29.31 9.15
C GLY A 845 -5.83 -30.49 10.13
N GLN A 846 -4.72 -31.23 10.15
CA GLN A 846 -4.40 -32.16 11.24
C GLN A 846 -3.61 -31.40 12.31
N ALA A 847 -4.25 -31.12 13.45
CA ALA A 847 -3.51 -30.70 14.64
C ALA A 847 -2.50 -31.79 14.99
N ALA A 848 -1.29 -31.40 15.37
CA ALA A 848 -0.30 -32.31 15.96
C ALA A 848 -1.00 -33.18 16.99
N ALA A 849 -0.90 -34.50 16.84
CA ALA A 849 -1.45 -35.43 17.81
C ALA A 849 -0.86 -35.05 19.17
N GLU A 850 -1.71 -34.55 20.08
CA GLU A 850 -1.33 -34.55 21.49
C GLU A 850 -0.94 -35.99 21.84
N PRO A 851 0.21 -36.19 22.50
CA PRO A 851 0.68 -37.53 22.83
C PRO A 851 -0.42 -38.24 23.60
N THR A 852 -0.87 -39.36 23.06
CA THR A 852 -1.88 -40.25 23.63
C THR A 852 -1.40 -40.74 25.00
N GLY A 853 -1.79 -39.99 26.04
CA GLY A 853 -1.46 -40.28 27.42
C GLY A 853 -2.45 -39.63 28.37
N GLY A 854 -3.54 -40.34 28.67
CA GLY A 854 -4.25 -40.17 29.94
C GLY A 854 -5.62 -39.48 29.90
N ALA A 855 -6.64 -40.28 30.26
CA ALA A 855 -7.96 -39.91 30.79
C ALA A 855 -8.95 -39.18 29.86
N GLY A 856 -9.97 -39.94 29.45
CA GLY A 856 -11.12 -39.45 28.71
C GLY A 856 -11.83 -38.30 29.42
N ARG A 857 -12.00 -37.20 28.69
CA ARG A 857 -12.95 -36.13 29.04
C ARG A 857 -14.36 -36.63 28.70
N PRO A 858 -15.34 -36.52 29.62
CA PRO A 858 -16.69 -36.98 29.35
C PRO A 858 -17.34 -36.13 28.26
N ALA A 859 -18.10 -36.78 27.36
CA ALA A 859 -18.93 -36.11 26.37
C ALA A 859 -19.92 -35.15 27.05
N PRO A 860 -20.22 -33.98 26.45
CA PRO A 860 -21.17 -33.05 27.02
C PRO A 860 -22.57 -33.69 27.11
N PRO A 861 -23.37 -33.34 28.13
CA PRO A 861 -24.68 -33.95 28.34
C PRO A 861 -25.61 -33.62 27.16
N ALA A 862 -26.15 -34.66 26.53
CA ALA A 862 -27.19 -34.52 25.51
C ALA A 862 -28.46 -33.93 26.14
N LEU A 863 -29.16 -33.05 25.41
CA LEU A 863 -30.46 -32.52 25.83
C LEU A 863 -31.46 -33.67 26.05
N VAL A 864 -32.22 -33.61 27.15
CA VAL A 864 -33.29 -34.58 27.47
C VAL A 864 -34.37 -34.59 26.38
N GLU A 865 -34.58 -33.45 25.71
CA GLU A 865 -35.48 -33.33 24.57
C GLU A 865 -34.80 -32.51 23.44
N PRO A 866 -34.61 -33.08 22.24
CA PRO A 866 -33.90 -32.39 21.16
C PRO A 866 -34.71 -31.22 20.60
N LEU A 867 -33.99 -30.21 20.11
CA LEU A 867 -34.58 -29.10 19.37
C LEU A 867 -35.09 -29.59 18.01
N THR A 868 -36.27 -29.13 17.61
CA THR A 868 -36.78 -29.40 16.26
C THR A 868 -36.00 -28.60 15.21
N PRO A 869 -35.99 -29.01 13.93
CA PRO A 869 -35.31 -28.26 12.87
C PRO A 869 -35.76 -26.80 12.73
N LYS A 870 -37.02 -26.50 13.06
CA LYS A 870 -37.55 -25.12 13.09
C LYS A 870 -37.05 -24.33 14.30
N GLU A 871 -36.98 -24.96 15.47
CA GLU A 871 -36.41 -24.36 16.68
C GLU A 871 -34.90 -24.10 16.54
N GLN A 872 -34.17 -24.99 15.86
CA GLN A 872 -32.74 -24.81 15.61
C GLN A 872 -32.44 -23.62 14.67
N LYS A 873 -33.30 -23.40 13.66
CA LYS A 873 -33.24 -22.20 12.79
C LYS A 873 -33.57 -20.92 13.57
N VAL A 874 -34.59 -20.94 14.41
CA VAL A 874 -34.94 -19.80 15.29
C VAL A 874 -33.79 -19.51 16.26
N LEU A 875 -33.13 -20.54 16.80
CA LEU A 875 -31.99 -20.39 17.71
C LEU A 875 -30.75 -19.80 17.01
N HIS A 876 -30.47 -20.15 15.75
CA HIS A 876 -29.40 -19.53 14.96
C HIS A 876 -29.67 -18.04 14.72
N LEU A 877 -30.88 -17.68 14.28
CA LEU A 877 -31.25 -16.28 14.07
C LEU A 877 -31.24 -15.47 15.38
N LEU A 878 -31.61 -16.11 16.50
CA LEU A 878 -31.49 -15.49 17.82
C LEU A 878 -30.02 -15.24 18.20
N ALA A 879 -29.11 -16.17 17.90
CA ALA A 879 -27.68 -16.05 18.16
C ALA A 879 -26.99 -14.99 17.30
N GLU A 880 -27.52 -14.74 16.10
CA GLU A 880 -27.12 -13.67 15.18
C GLU A 880 -27.71 -12.28 15.57
N GLY A 881 -28.56 -12.22 16.60
CA GLY A 881 -29.06 -10.96 17.17
C GLY A 881 -30.32 -10.39 16.51
N TYR A 882 -31.02 -11.16 15.69
CA TYR A 882 -32.26 -10.71 15.04
C TYR A 882 -33.40 -10.46 16.04
N SER A 883 -34.27 -9.49 15.73
CA SER A 883 -35.50 -9.22 16.47
C SER A 883 -36.60 -10.25 16.12
N ASN A 884 -37.65 -10.37 16.94
CA ASN A 884 -38.76 -11.31 16.67
C ASN A 884 -39.44 -11.04 15.33
N VAL A 885 -39.61 -9.76 14.98
CA VAL A 885 -40.19 -9.32 13.70
C VAL A 885 -39.29 -9.75 12.54
N ALA A 886 -37.99 -9.49 12.63
CA ALA A 886 -37.03 -9.87 11.58
C ALA A 886 -36.88 -11.40 11.42
N MET A 887 -36.96 -12.15 12.53
CA MET A 887 -37.01 -13.61 12.50
C MET A 887 -38.29 -14.13 11.84
N ALA A 888 -39.43 -13.48 12.07
CA ALA A 888 -40.73 -13.86 11.51
C ALA A 888 -40.74 -13.67 9.99
N GLU A 889 -40.26 -12.53 9.49
CA GLU A 889 -40.10 -12.25 8.06
C GLU A 889 -39.18 -13.27 7.38
N ARG A 890 -38.02 -13.54 7.97
CA ARG A 890 -37.00 -14.43 7.37
C ARG A 890 -37.41 -15.91 7.35
N LEU A 891 -38.26 -16.31 8.30
CA LEU A 891 -38.80 -17.66 8.38
C LEU A 891 -40.17 -17.81 7.69
N PHE A 892 -40.72 -16.74 7.11
CA PHE A 892 -42.06 -16.69 6.51
C PHE A 892 -43.17 -17.18 7.46
N VAL A 893 -43.13 -16.75 8.72
CA VAL A 893 -44.12 -17.09 9.76
C VAL A 893 -44.57 -15.85 10.55
N SER A 894 -45.60 -15.98 11.39
CA SER A 894 -46.06 -14.87 12.25
C SER A 894 -45.09 -14.62 13.43
N GLU A 895 -45.02 -13.39 13.93
CA GLU A 895 -44.23 -13.05 15.13
C GLU A 895 -44.66 -13.89 16.36
N THR A 896 -45.96 -14.17 16.48
CA THR A 896 -46.53 -15.10 17.47
C THR A 896 -45.96 -16.52 17.36
N THR A 897 -45.69 -17.00 16.14
CA THR A 897 -45.05 -18.32 15.91
C THR A 897 -43.60 -18.30 16.39
N VAL A 898 -42.85 -17.22 16.12
CA VAL A 898 -41.46 -17.07 16.59
C VAL A 898 -41.39 -17.02 18.12
N ARG A 899 -42.27 -16.26 18.78
CA ARG A 899 -42.34 -16.22 20.26
C ARG A 899 -42.65 -17.60 20.86
N THR A 900 -43.47 -18.39 20.19
CA THR A 900 -43.77 -19.77 20.60
C THR A 900 -42.53 -20.66 20.50
N HIS A 901 -41.79 -20.59 19.40
CA HIS A 901 -40.52 -21.33 19.25
C HIS A 901 -39.47 -20.89 20.27
N LEU A 902 -39.32 -19.58 20.53
CA LEU A 902 -38.38 -19.07 21.54
C LEU A 902 -38.73 -19.55 22.95
N ARG A 903 -40.02 -19.65 23.29
CA ARG A 903 -40.48 -20.20 24.57
C ARG A 903 -40.12 -21.69 24.69
N ASN A 904 -40.35 -22.46 23.64
CA ASN A 904 -40.01 -23.89 23.62
C ASN A 904 -38.49 -24.12 23.68
N ILE A 905 -37.69 -23.33 22.96
CA ILE A 905 -36.23 -23.36 23.02
C ILE A 905 -35.76 -23.05 24.45
N SER A 906 -36.31 -22.01 25.07
CA SER A 906 -35.94 -21.62 26.44
C SER A 906 -36.31 -22.70 27.46
N ALA A 907 -37.45 -23.38 27.28
CA ALA A 907 -37.87 -24.50 28.12
C ALA A 907 -36.95 -25.72 27.97
N LYS A 908 -36.60 -26.10 26.73
CA LYS A 908 -35.72 -27.23 26.42
C LYS A 908 -34.26 -26.99 26.85
N LEU A 909 -33.81 -25.74 26.83
CA LEU A 909 -32.47 -25.34 27.27
C LEU A 909 -32.41 -24.90 28.74
N HIS A 910 -33.54 -24.96 29.49
CA HIS A 910 -33.66 -24.45 30.86
C HIS A 910 -33.13 -23.01 31.04
N ALA A 911 -33.35 -22.15 30.04
CA ALA A 911 -32.88 -20.77 30.03
C ALA A 911 -33.97 -19.79 30.52
N SER A 912 -33.59 -18.88 31.40
CA SER A 912 -34.47 -17.84 31.96
C SER A 912 -34.65 -16.64 31.03
N ASN A 913 -33.72 -16.44 30.09
CA ASN A 913 -33.74 -15.33 29.14
C ASN A 913 -33.01 -15.67 27.82
N ARG A 914 -33.20 -14.83 26.80
CA ARG A 914 -32.65 -15.02 25.44
C ARG A 914 -31.13 -15.18 25.41
N THR A 915 -30.41 -14.42 26.22
CA THR A 915 -28.95 -14.42 26.24
C THR A 915 -28.43 -15.72 26.86
N GLN A 916 -29.10 -16.20 27.91
CA GLN A 916 -28.80 -17.47 28.54
C GLN A 916 -29.08 -18.66 27.62
N ALA A 917 -30.15 -18.60 26.82
CA ALA A 917 -30.46 -19.64 25.83
C ALA A 917 -29.34 -19.79 24.78
N VAL A 918 -28.81 -18.68 24.26
CA VAL A 918 -27.68 -18.69 23.31
C VAL A 918 -26.38 -19.18 23.96
N ALA A 919 -26.11 -18.78 25.20
CA ALA A 919 -24.91 -19.23 25.93
C ALA A 919 -24.92 -20.75 26.18
N ILE A 920 -26.06 -21.30 26.62
CA ILE A 920 -26.24 -22.74 26.86
C ILE A 920 -26.15 -23.51 25.53
N ALA A 921 -26.77 -22.99 24.47
CA ALA A 921 -26.69 -23.62 23.14
C ALA A 921 -25.26 -23.72 22.60
N ARG A 922 -24.41 -22.71 22.82
CA ARG A 922 -22.97 -22.76 22.47
C ARG A 922 -22.19 -23.77 23.32
N GLN A 923 -22.49 -23.86 24.62
CA GLN A 923 -21.87 -24.85 25.51
C GLN A 923 -22.23 -26.29 25.12
N LEU A 924 -23.41 -26.51 24.55
CA LEU A 924 -23.89 -27.80 24.08
C LEU A 924 -23.54 -28.11 22.61
N GLY A 925 -22.83 -27.22 21.90
CA GLY A 925 -22.45 -27.40 20.50
C GLY A 925 -23.63 -27.39 19.51
N LEU A 926 -24.72 -26.70 19.86
CA LEU A 926 -25.94 -26.57 19.02
C LEU A 926 -25.92 -25.34 18.11
N LEU A 927 -24.92 -24.47 18.28
CA LEU A 927 -24.66 -23.20 17.58
C LEU A 927 -23.20 -23.08 17.18
#